data_AF-A0A4S2B6Z9-F1
#
_entry.id   AF-A0A4S2B6Z9-F1
#
_cell.length_a   1.000
_cell.length_b   1.000
_cell.length_c   1.000
_cell.angle_alpha   90.00
_cell.angle_beta   90.00
_cell.angle_gamma   90.00
#
_symmetry.space_group_name_H-M   'P 1'
#
loop_
_entity.id
_entity.type
_entity.pdbx_description
1 polymer ?
#
loop_
_entity_poly.entity_id
_entity_poly.type
_entity_poly.pdbx_seq_one_letter_code
_entity_poly.pdbx_strand_id
1 'polypeptide(L)'
;MKQKATKWALALLLWMPGAQAQSIWNTDHLQSVKQSIDKPFYAHSYQALKAEATRLLDAEPLSVMMKEKTPASGDKHDYMSQARYYWPDPAKPHGLPYINRDGISNPELNKLDRNRLGATANRVTTLALAWYFSGEERYAQKATELLRVWFLNKETRMNPNLEYAQVTPGHNNDKGRSYGLIDTYSFVEMLDAVALLEPSKAFTAKDSKQLKAWFAQLTHWMLSSPQGKEEAECKNNHSIAYDVQIAAFSLYGGKQQQAIDIINALPARRIAKQIDTDGKQPHELTRTLAFHYSQYNLTHILDLLTMARNLNMDTEALAAHDGHSFYKAMDFLAQYMGKDSGTWPYRQISGWEEAQQNFCRDLYRTATWLNPTRKDYLRLYNDCRTLDLSDRFNLLYVQATEVDHAYAFAAGQLQLAMQCADKARKEQKNAARRHVVPRTIAKDGSLAMIPPHDWCSGFFPGSLWQMYAYTHSDFWRQSAISWTWPIEEAKWHKGTHDLGFMMYDSFGKAYELTGEQSYKDVVIQSARTLITRYSPKVKSIRSWDHNRDKWKYPVIIDNMMNLEMLFRATQLTGDSVYWKVAVDHANTTMKNHFRPDHSSYHVVDYDPETGDVRLKCTHQGHSDDSFWSRGQAWGLYGYAMCYRFTRNPAYLKQSENIADFFLSLPHMPADGVPYWDMKMDNINNLTPDNVNPDVPRDASAAALIASGLYELCTYVAPEKGRRYRATADKIVASLNSHYQAQPGTHYGFLLLHSTGHHPGGSEIDVPLNYADYYYLEALARKRALDAE
;
A
#
# COMPACT_ATOMS: atom_id res chain seq x y z
N MET A 1 0.96 52.18 -22.33
CA MET A 1 1.19 51.66 -20.95
C MET A 1 -0.12 51.57 -20.14
N LYS A 2 -1.14 50.86 -20.65
CA LYS A 2 -2.40 50.63 -19.93
C LYS A 2 -2.90 49.23 -20.31
N GLN A 3 -2.50 48.20 -19.56
CA GLN A 3 -3.12 46.86 -19.51
C GLN A 3 -2.36 45.92 -18.55
N LYS A 4 -2.16 46.33 -17.29
CA LYS A 4 -1.68 45.43 -16.22
C LYS A 4 -2.21 45.92 -14.86
N ALA A 5 -3.54 45.83 -14.65
CA ALA A 5 -4.12 46.11 -13.34
C ALA A 5 -5.40 45.28 -13.06
N THR A 6 -5.59 44.15 -13.75
CA THR A 6 -6.86 43.38 -13.67
C THR A 6 -6.65 41.87 -13.58
N LYS A 7 -5.58 41.43 -12.90
CA LYS A 7 -5.32 40.00 -12.62
C LYS A 7 -4.96 39.65 -11.16
N TRP A 8 -5.06 40.60 -10.23
CA TRP A 8 -4.76 40.37 -8.80
C TRP A 8 -5.91 40.67 -7.84
N ALA A 9 -7.15 40.77 -8.35
CA ALA A 9 -8.34 41.05 -7.55
C ALA A 9 -9.38 39.91 -7.53
N LEU A 10 -9.08 38.74 -8.11
CA LEU A 10 -9.98 37.57 -8.14
C LEU A 10 -9.47 36.36 -7.31
N ALA A 11 -8.38 36.50 -6.56
CA ALA A 11 -7.82 35.41 -5.73
C ALA A 11 -8.02 35.61 -4.21
N LEU A 12 -8.78 36.63 -3.78
CA LEU A 12 -8.95 36.99 -2.36
C LEU A 12 -10.41 36.96 -1.87
N LEU A 13 -11.32 36.31 -2.60
CA LEU A 13 -12.76 36.26 -2.28
C LEU A 13 -13.31 34.87 -1.93
N LEU A 14 -12.48 33.95 -1.41
CA LEU A 14 -12.93 32.66 -0.87
C LEU A 14 -12.32 32.30 0.49
N TRP A 15 -11.93 33.28 1.29
CA TRP A 15 -11.74 33.09 2.73
C TRP A 15 -12.89 33.76 3.47
N MET A 16 -14.06 33.11 3.43
CA MET A 16 -15.01 33.29 4.52
C MET A 16 -14.54 32.38 5.66
N PRO A 17 -14.16 32.92 6.83
CA PRO A 17 -13.95 32.11 8.03
C PRO A 17 -15.34 31.70 8.55
N GLY A 18 -15.97 30.76 7.86
CA GLY A 18 -17.02 29.94 8.44
C GLY A 18 -16.33 28.91 9.31
N ALA A 19 -16.66 28.87 10.61
CA ALA A 19 -16.20 27.84 11.53
C ALA A 19 -16.19 26.47 10.83
N GLN A 20 -15.02 25.87 10.67
CA GLN A 20 -14.89 24.59 9.98
C GLN A 20 -15.69 23.55 10.77
N ALA A 21 -16.79 23.07 10.19
CA ALA A 21 -17.72 22.15 10.83
C ALA A 21 -17.21 20.69 10.83
N GLN A 22 -16.06 20.42 10.20
CA GLN A 22 -15.38 19.13 10.26
C GLN A 22 -14.69 18.95 11.61
N SER A 23 -15.11 17.92 12.34
CA SER A 23 -14.58 17.57 13.66
C SER A 23 -13.30 16.74 13.57
N ILE A 24 -13.25 15.71 12.70
CA ILE A 24 -12.12 14.77 12.59
C ILE A 24 -11.37 14.95 11.28
N TRP A 25 -12.06 15.00 10.14
CA TRP A 25 -11.42 15.06 8.83
C TRP A 25 -10.66 16.36 8.61
N ASN A 26 -9.46 16.25 8.02
CA ASN A 26 -8.64 17.40 7.69
C ASN A 26 -9.09 18.00 6.35
N THR A 27 -9.54 19.26 6.36
CA THR A 27 -10.09 19.95 5.19
C THR A 27 -9.04 20.21 4.11
N ASP A 28 -7.82 20.60 4.49
CA ASP A 28 -6.70 20.82 3.56
C ASP A 28 -6.28 19.51 2.86
N HIS A 29 -6.26 18.40 3.60
CA HIS A 29 -6.01 17.07 3.06
C HIS A 29 -7.05 16.68 2.02
N LEU A 30 -8.34 16.75 2.37
CA LEU A 30 -9.43 16.43 1.45
C LEU A 30 -9.36 17.29 0.18
N GLN A 31 -9.00 18.56 0.31
CA GLN A 31 -8.81 19.46 -0.82
C GLN A 31 -7.61 19.07 -1.69
N SER A 32 -6.49 18.68 -1.07
CA SER A 32 -5.30 18.17 -1.78
C SER A 32 -5.59 16.87 -2.54
N VAL A 33 -6.29 15.93 -1.90
CA VAL A 33 -6.76 14.69 -2.53
C VAL A 33 -7.70 15.00 -3.69
N LYS A 34 -8.65 15.93 -3.52
CA LYS A 34 -9.56 16.34 -4.59
C LYS A 34 -8.83 16.93 -5.80
N GLN A 35 -7.76 17.69 -5.59
CA GLN A 35 -6.91 18.22 -6.68
C GLN A 35 -6.10 17.13 -7.38
N SER A 36 -5.84 16.01 -6.68
CA SER A 36 -5.03 14.89 -7.16
C SER A 36 -5.87 13.65 -7.44
N ILE A 37 -7.20 13.78 -7.58
CA ILE A 37 -8.13 12.64 -7.58
C ILE A 37 -7.91 11.67 -8.75
N ASP A 38 -7.35 12.18 -9.85
CA ASP A 38 -7.02 11.40 -11.05
C ASP A 38 -5.66 10.68 -10.94
N LYS A 39 -4.85 10.97 -9.91
CA LYS A 39 -3.60 10.24 -9.69
C LYS A 39 -3.91 8.78 -9.33
N PRO A 40 -3.11 7.80 -9.80
CA PRO A 40 -3.49 6.38 -9.74
C PRO A 40 -3.92 5.89 -8.35
N PHE A 41 -3.23 6.30 -7.28
CA PHE A 41 -3.56 5.85 -5.92
C PHE A 41 -4.97 6.29 -5.48
N TYR A 42 -5.28 7.58 -5.63
CA TYR A 42 -6.60 8.11 -5.24
C TYR A 42 -7.69 7.72 -6.24
N ALA A 43 -7.36 7.55 -7.52
CA ALA A 43 -8.30 7.17 -8.56
C ALA A 43 -8.99 5.83 -8.23
N HIS A 44 -8.27 4.83 -7.73
CA HIS A 44 -8.86 3.54 -7.35
C HIS A 44 -9.95 3.69 -6.27
N SER A 45 -9.62 4.37 -5.16
CA SER A 45 -10.56 4.58 -4.07
C SER A 45 -11.72 5.48 -4.49
N TYR A 46 -11.46 6.48 -5.34
CA TYR A 46 -12.49 7.35 -5.88
C TYR A 46 -13.48 6.62 -6.79
N GLN A 47 -13.00 5.76 -7.70
CA GLN A 47 -13.89 4.97 -8.55
C GLN A 47 -14.73 3.98 -7.73
N ALA A 48 -14.15 3.36 -6.70
CA ALA A 48 -14.89 2.50 -5.79
C ALA A 48 -15.99 3.27 -5.03
N LEU A 49 -15.64 4.43 -4.46
CA LEU A 49 -16.59 5.34 -3.80
C LEU A 49 -17.73 5.74 -4.76
N LYS A 50 -17.38 6.14 -5.99
CA LYS A 50 -18.35 6.59 -6.99
C LYS A 50 -19.28 5.46 -7.44
N ALA A 51 -18.76 4.25 -7.61
CA ALA A 51 -19.55 3.06 -7.95
C ALA A 51 -20.53 2.70 -6.81
N GLU A 52 -20.08 2.76 -5.55
CA GLU A 52 -20.95 2.55 -4.40
C GLU A 52 -22.04 3.62 -4.32
N ALA A 53 -21.68 4.89 -4.41
CA ALA A 53 -22.63 6.00 -4.39
C ALA A 53 -23.65 5.93 -5.53
N THR A 54 -23.24 5.49 -6.72
CA THR A 54 -24.16 5.28 -7.85
C THR A 54 -25.20 4.22 -7.54
N ARG A 55 -24.82 3.08 -6.93
CA ARG A 55 -25.77 2.04 -6.50
C ARG A 55 -26.77 2.55 -5.46
N LEU A 56 -26.36 3.51 -4.63
CA LEU A 56 -27.21 4.07 -3.58
C LEU A 56 -28.25 5.06 -4.09
N LEU A 57 -28.17 5.55 -5.34
CA LEU A 57 -29.16 6.47 -5.90
C LEU A 57 -30.56 5.85 -5.92
N ASP A 58 -30.64 4.54 -6.18
CA ASP A 58 -31.90 3.78 -6.23
C ASP A 58 -32.31 3.17 -4.88
N ALA A 59 -31.50 3.35 -3.82
CA ALA A 59 -31.79 2.75 -2.53
C ALA A 59 -32.97 3.42 -1.84
N GLU A 60 -33.91 2.62 -1.32
CA GLU A 60 -35.00 3.15 -0.50
C GLU A 60 -34.47 3.76 0.80
N PRO A 61 -34.96 4.96 1.19
CA PRO A 61 -34.65 5.56 2.48
C PRO A 61 -35.10 4.68 3.64
N LEU A 62 -34.22 4.49 4.63
CA LEU A 62 -34.54 3.77 5.85
C LEU A 62 -35.09 4.74 6.91
N SER A 63 -35.87 4.22 7.85
CA SER A 63 -36.46 4.98 8.95
C SER A 63 -36.67 4.10 10.18
N VAL A 64 -36.71 4.72 11.37
CA VAL A 64 -37.15 4.09 12.61
C VAL A 64 -38.58 3.55 12.56
N MET A 65 -39.40 3.96 11.59
CA MET A 65 -40.77 3.44 11.45
C MET A 65 -40.82 2.00 10.92
N MET A 66 -39.70 1.50 10.39
CA MET A 66 -39.59 0.19 9.76
C MET A 66 -39.32 -0.95 10.76
N LYS A 67 -39.02 -0.67 12.03
CA LYS A 67 -38.86 -1.71 13.05
C LYS A 67 -40.17 -2.47 13.28
N GLU A 68 -40.03 -3.76 13.62
CA GLU A 68 -41.17 -4.63 13.88
C GLU A 68 -41.90 -4.27 15.19
N LYS A 69 -41.16 -3.80 16.21
CA LYS A 69 -41.69 -3.52 17.54
C LYS A 69 -41.82 -2.02 17.79
N THR A 70 -42.91 -1.62 18.43
CA THR A 70 -43.02 -0.26 18.98
C THR A 70 -42.35 -0.24 20.36
N PRO A 71 -41.55 0.79 20.70
CA PRO A 71 -40.94 0.92 22.02
C PRO A 71 -42.00 1.06 23.12
N ALA A 72 -41.61 0.86 24.38
CA ALA A 72 -42.55 0.92 25.50
C ALA A 72 -43.16 2.32 25.73
N SER A 73 -42.65 3.36 25.10
CA SER A 73 -43.29 4.69 25.03
C SER A 73 -44.61 4.69 24.28
N GLY A 74 -44.84 3.71 23.41
CA GLY A 74 -45.94 3.71 22.44
C GLY A 74 -45.67 4.57 21.20
N ASP A 75 -44.55 5.30 21.14
CA ASP A 75 -44.17 6.12 19.99
C ASP A 75 -43.16 5.39 19.10
N LYS A 76 -43.56 5.07 17.86
CA LYS A 76 -42.69 4.38 16.90
C LYS A 76 -41.54 5.27 16.38
N HIS A 77 -41.61 6.59 16.57
CA HIS A 77 -40.50 7.51 16.27
C HIS A 77 -39.33 7.40 17.25
N ASP A 78 -39.54 6.81 18.44
CA ASP A 78 -38.44 6.56 19.36
C ASP A 78 -37.53 5.45 18.82
N TYR A 79 -36.22 5.70 18.85
CA TYR A 79 -35.22 4.73 18.43
C TYR A 79 -35.21 3.53 19.38
N MET A 80 -35.23 2.33 18.82
CA MET A 80 -35.11 1.09 19.59
C MET A 80 -34.05 0.17 19.03
N SER A 81 -33.20 -0.34 19.91
CA SER A 81 -32.25 -1.41 19.59
C SER A 81 -32.21 -2.43 20.73
N GLN A 82 -31.63 -3.59 20.47
CA GLN A 82 -31.47 -4.65 21.46
C GLN A 82 -30.00 -4.79 21.83
N ALA A 83 -29.74 -5.05 23.11
CA ALA A 83 -28.42 -5.42 23.57
C ALA A 83 -27.88 -6.64 22.80
N ARG A 84 -26.75 -6.46 22.12
CA ARG A 84 -26.17 -7.41 21.16
C ARG A 84 -26.07 -8.84 21.69
N TYR A 85 -25.73 -9.02 22.96
CA TYR A 85 -25.42 -10.32 23.57
C TYR A 85 -26.53 -10.87 24.46
N TYR A 86 -27.74 -10.32 24.43
CA TYR A 86 -28.85 -10.83 25.25
C TYR A 86 -29.74 -11.75 24.43
N TRP A 87 -30.03 -12.92 24.99
CA TRP A 87 -30.76 -14.02 24.34
C TRP A 87 -31.93 -14.50 25.20
N PRO A 88 -33.00 -15.06 24.60
CA PRO A 88 -34.03 -15.75 25.36
C PRO A 88 -33.43 -16.81 26.29
N ASP A 89 -33.89 -16.84 27.55
CA ASP A 89 -33.48 -17.87 28.51
C ASP A 89 -34.24 -19.17 28.25
N PRO A 90 -33.58 -20.25 27.75
CA PRO A 90 -34.26 -21.51 27.47
C PRO A 90 -34.82 -22.18 28.73
N ALA A 91 -34.38 -21.77 29.94
CA ALA A 91 -34.87 -22.29 31.21
C ALA A 91 -36.16 -21.59 31.69
N LYS A 92 -36.66 -20.57 30.98
CA LYS A 92 -37.84 -19.79 31.38
C LYS A 92 -39.00 -19.95 30.39
N PRO A 93 -40.26 -20.02 30.88
CA PRO A 93 -41.43 -19.88 30.02
C PRO A 93 -41.34 -18.58 29.23
N HIS A 94 -41.55 -18.64 27.92
CA HIS A 94 -41.47 -17.49 27.00
C HIS A 94 -40.08 -16.84 26.87
N GLY A 95 -39.03 -17.43 27.43
CA GLY A 95 -37.65 -16.98 27.25
C GLY A 95 -37.27 -15.70 28.00
N LEU A 96 -38.10 -15.22 28.94
CA LEU A 96 -37.88 -13.98 29.69
C LEU A 96 -37.53 -14.26 31.16
N PRO A 97 -36.67 -13.44 31.79
CA PRO A 97 -35.92 -12.33 31.19
C PRO A 97 -34.73 -12.83 30.34
N TYR A 98 -34.30 -12.07 29.34
CA TYR A 98 -33.16 -12.48 28.49
C TYR A 98 -31.86 -12.59 29.31
N ILE A 99 -30.96 -13.48 28.91
CA ILE A 99 -29.65 -13.73 29.56
C ILE A 99 -28.49 -13.31 28.66
N ASN A 100 -27.40 -12.83 29.28
CA ASN A 100 -26.19 -12.41 28.58
C ASN A 100 -25.36 -13.61 28.10
N ARG A 101 -24.89 -13.56 26.85
CA ARG A 101 -23.91 -14.48 26.24
C ARG A 101 -22.83 -13.65 25.54
N ASP A 102 -21.90 -13.12 26.33
CA ASP A 102 -20.83 -12.22 25.83
C ASP A 102 -20.10 -12.80 24.62
N GLY A 103 -19.93 -11.98 23.58
CA GLY A 103 -19.31 -12.36 22.31
C GLY A 103 -20.25 -13.07 21.31
N ILE A 104 -21.46 -13.48 21.70
CA ILE A 104 -22.40 -14.19 20.81
C ILE A 104 -23.56 -13.28 20.43
N SER A 105 -23.55 -12.74 19.20
CA SER A 105 -24.55 -11.76 18.73
C SER A 105 -25.93 -12.37 18.47
N ASN A 106 -26.98 -11.85 19.11
CA ASN A 106 -28.37 -12.23 18.86
C ASN A 106 -28.91 -11.58 17.57
N PRO A 107 -29.32 -12.35 16.54
CA PRO A 107 -29.82 -11.81 15.28
C PRO A 107 -31.14 -11.03 15.42
N GLU A 108 -31.87 -11.14 16.53
CA GLU A 108 -33.08 -10.35 16.78
C GLU A 108 -32.82 -8.85 16.77
N LEU A 109 -31.58 -8.40 17.06
CA LEU A 109 -31.19 -6.99 16.96
C LEU A 109 -31.40 -6.43 15.54
N ASN A 110 -31.34 -7.29 14.51
CA ASN A 110 -31.50 -6.89 13.10
C ASN A 110 -32.93 -6.48 12.76
N LYS A 111 -33.91 -6.84 13.60
CA LYS A 111 -35.33 -6.49 13.42
C LYS A 111 -35.63 -5.05 13.85
N LEU A 112 -34.73 -4.44 14.60
CA LEU A 112 -34.87 -3.11 15.20
C LEU A 112 -34.01 -2.06 14.47
N ASP A 113 -33.76 -0.90 15.09
CA ASP A 113 -33.23 0.27 14.37
C ASP A 113 -31.71 0.28 14.20
N ARG A 114 -30.96 -0.57 14.93
CA ARG A 114 -29.48 -0.49 14.98
C ARG A 114 -28.79 -0.57 13.63
N ASN A 115 -29.18 -1.54 12.80
CA ASN A 115 -28.58 -1.71 11.47
C ASN A 115 -29.06 -0.63 10.51
N ARG A 116 -30.32 -0.20 10.65
CA ARG A 116 -30.91 0.86 9.81
C ARG A 116 -30.22 2.19 10.06
N LEU A 117 -29.94 2.53 11.33
CA LEU A 117 -29.20 3.74 11.71
C LEU A 117 -27.80 3.72 11.13
N GLY A 118 -27.06 2.62 11.34
CA GLY A 118 -25.70 2.47 10.79
C GLY A 118 -25.68 2.54 9.26
N ALA A 119 -26.63 1.89 8.59
CA ALA A 119 -26.77 1.93 7.15
C ALA A 119 -27.11 3.34 6.64
N THR A 120 -28.02 4.06 7.28
CA THR A 120 -28.34 5.45 6.91
C THR A 120 -27.11 6.34 7.05
N ALA A 121 -26.40 6.27 8.19
CA ALA A 121 -25.19 7.05 8.41
C ALA A 121 -24.13 6.76 7.35
N ASN A 122 -23.82 5.49 7.09
CA ASN A 122 -22.84 5.09 6.08
C ASN A 122 -23.25 5.52 4.67
N ARG A 123 -24.52 5.35 4.28
CA ARG A 123 -25.04 5.79 2.96
C ARG A 123 -24.91 7.30 2.77
N VAL A 124 -25.26 8.09 3.80
CA VAL A 124 -25.09 9.55 3.78
C VAL A 124 -23.62 9.90 3.63
N THR A 125 -22.73 9.28 4.41
CA THR A 125 -21.28 9.51 4.31
C THR A 125 -20.74 9.21 2.91
N THR A 126 -21.09 8.05 2.33
CA THR A 126 -20.69 7.65 0.98
C THR A 126 -21.19 8.65 -0.08
N LEU A 127 -22.47 9.01 -0.05
CA LEU A 127 -23.06 9.95 -1.01
C LEU A 127 -22.49 11.37 -0.88
N ALA A 128 -22.24 11.84 0.34
CA ALA A 128 -21.65 13.14 0.61
C ALA A 128 -20.21 13.23 0.10
N LEU A 129 -19.38 12.22 0.36
CA LEU A 129 -18.02 12.14 -0.18
C LEU A 129 -18.03 12.06 -1.71
N ALA A 130 -18.93 11.26 -2.29
CA ALA A 130 -19.05 11.17 -3.75
C ALA A 130 -19.43 12.51 -4.37
N TRP A 131 -20.39 13.25 -3.78
CA TRP A 131 -20.69 14.63 -4.19
C TRP A 131 -19.48 15.54 -4.03
N TYR A 132 -18.77 15.48 -2.89
CA TYR A 132 -17.64 16.37 -2.62
C TYR A 132 -16.54 16.22 -3.67
N PHE A 133 -16.15 14.99 -4.01
CA PHE A 133 -15.09 14.75 -5.00
C PHE A 133 -15.56 14.95 -6.44
N SER A 134 -16.79 14.56 -6.79
CA SER A 134 -17.27 14.60 -8.19
C SER A 134 -17.95 15.92 -8.60
N GLY A 135 -18.54 16.64 -7.65
CA GLY A 135 -19.45 17.77 -7.91
C GLY A 135 -20.82 17.36 -8.48
N GLU A 136 -21.13 16.06 -8.59
CA GLU A 136 -22.40 15.59 -9.15
C GLU A 136 -23.55 15.72 -8.14
N GLU A 137 -24.43 16.70 -8.35
CA GLU A 137 -25.55 17.03 -7.44
C GLU A 137 -26.51 15.86 -7.14
N ARG A 138 -26.63 14.87 -8.02
CA ARG A 138 -27.47 13.68 -7.77
C ARG A 138 -27.11 12.95 -6.48
N TYR A 139 -25.83 12.92 -6.10
CA TYR A 139 -25.42 12.30 -4.85
C TYR A 139 -25.81 13.14 -3.63
N ALA A 140 -25.65 14.47 -3.69
CA ALA A 140 -26.14 15.36 -2.64
C ALA A 140 -27.66 15.33 -2.49
N GLN A 141 -28.39 15.23 -3.60
CA GLN A 141 -29.86 15.06 -3.60
C GLN A 141 -30.25 13.80 -2.84
N LYS A 142 -29.63 12.66 -3.16
CA LYS A 142 -29.92 11.41 -2.47
C LYS A 142 -29.51 11.46 -1.00
N ALA A 143 -28.34 12.01 -0.67
CA ALA A 143 -27.92 12.16 0.72
C ALA A 143 -28.90 13.02 1.53
N THR A 144 -29.37 14.12 0.93
CA THR A 144 -30.35 15.03 1.55
C THR A 144 -31.71 14.34 1.74
N GLU A 145 -32.16 13.52 0.79
CA GLU A 145 -33.37 12.69 0.93
C GLU A 145 -33.25 11.77 2.16
N LEU A 146 -32.14 11.04 2.28
CA LEU A 146 -31.90 10.13 3.41
C LEU A 146 -31.88 10.86 4.75
N LEU A 147 -31.22 12.02 4.81
CA LEU A 147 -31.20 12.88 5.99
C LEU A 147 -32.61 13.37 6.36
N ARG A 148 -33.40 13.81 5.38
CA ARG A 148 -34.77 14.26 5.60
C ARG A 148 -35.63 13.13 6.15
N VAL A 149 -35.59 11.94 5.54
CA VAL A 149 -36.38 10.79 6.00
C VAL A 149 -36.01 10.38 7.43
N TRP A 150 -34.72 10.30 7.74
CA TRP A 150 -34.29 9.83 9.05
C TRP A 150 -34.48 10.87 10.16
N PHE A 151 -34.25 12.17 9.89
CA PHE A 151 -34.18 13.19 10.95
C PHE A 151 -35.31 14.22 10.93
N LEU A 152 -35.86 14.55 9.76
CA LEU A 152 -36.61 15.80 9.58
C LEU A 152 -38.10 15.59 9.25
N ASN A 153 -38.39 14.61 8.40
CA ASN A 153 -39.74 14.31 7.91
C ASN A 153 -40.63 13.85 9.06
N LYS A 154 -41.74 14.56 9.28
CA LYS A 154 -42.64 14.33 10.41
C LYS A 154 -43.13 12.88 10.52
N GLU A 155 -43.36 12.21 9.40
CA GLU A 155 -43.91 10.85 9.32
C GLU A 155 -42.88 9.75 9.58
N THR A 156 -41.58 10.05 9.47
CA THR A 156 -40.52 9.03 9.46
C THR A 156 -39.36 9.31 10.41
N ARG A 157 -39.26 10.52 10.96
CA ARG A 157 -38.09 10.95 11.73
C ARG A 157 -37.86 10.13 12.99
N MET A 158 -36.61 9.99 13.38
CA MET A 158 -36.19 9.56 14.71
C MET A 158 -36.37 10.72 15.71
N ASN A 159 -36.97 10.46 16.87
CA ASN A 159 -36.95 11.43 17.97
C ASN A 159 -35.50 11.58 18.51
N PRO A 160 -35.05 12.78 18.92
CA PRO A 160 -33.66 13.03 19.33
C PRO A 160 -33.37 12.54 20.76
N ASN A 161 -33.58 11.24 21.01
CA ASN A 161 -33.30 10.54 22.25
C ASN A 161 -32.96 9.07 21.98
N LEU A 162 -32.32 8.40 22.94
CA LEU A 162 -31.96 6.97 22.89
C LEU A 162 -32.54 6.19 24.09
N GLU A 163 -33.71 6.59 24.60
CA GLU A 163 -34.28 6.00 25.82
C GLU A 163 -34.54 4.50 25.71
N TYR A 164 -34.71 3.98 24.48
CA TYR A 164 -34.92 2.56 24.17
C TYR A 164 -33.75 1.93 23.40
N ALA A 165 -32.54 2.48 23.53
CA ALA A 165 -31.34 1.89 22.95
C ALA A 165 -30.80 0.72 23.82
N GLN A 166 -30.45 -0.37 23.16
CA GLN A 166 -29.95 -1.62 23.74
C GLN A 166 -30.82 -2.19 24.87
N VAL A 167 -32.13 -2.25 24.62
CA VAL A 167 -33.10 -2.94 25.48
C VAL A 167 -32.65 -4.37 25.71
N THR A 168 -32.85 -4.82 26.94
CA THR A 168 -32.68 -6.22 27.36
C THR A 168 -34.06 -6.76 27.73
N PRO A 169 -34.73 -7.51 26.84
CA PRO A 169 -36.12 -7.91 27.03
C PRO A 169 -36.37 -8.60 28.39
N GLY A 170 -37.40 -8.14 29.10
CA GLY A 170 -37.74 -8.63 30.44
C GLY A 170 -36.93 -8.00 31.58
N HIS A 171 -36.11 -6.99 31.30
CA HIS A 171 -35.39 -6.18 32.29
C HIS A 171 -35.76 -4.71 32.15
N ASN A 172 -35.58 -3.93 33.23
CA ASN A 172 -35.71 -2.47 33.23
C ASN A 172 -37.02 -1.93 32.60
N ASN A 173 -38.14 -2.66 32.73
CA ASN A 173 -39.42 -2.35 32.08
C ASN A 173 -39.29 -2.10 30.57
N ASP A 174 -38.42 -2.87 29.89
CA ASP A 174 -38.09 -2.76 28.47
C ASP A 174 -37.59 -1.36 28.04
N LYS A 175 -37.08 -0.56 28.99
CA LYS A 175 -36.27 0.62 28.69
C LYS A 175 -34.86 0.22 28.26
N GLY A 176 -34.20 1.14 27.56
CA GLY A 176 -32.81 1.02 27.15
C GLY A 176 -31.83 1.05 28.33
N ARG A 177 -30.54 1.04 27.98
CA ARG A 177 -29.42 1.07 28.94
C ARG A 177 -28.39 2.11 28.49
N SER A 178 -27.55 2.57 29.42
CA SER A 178 -26.51 3.59 29.13
C SER A 178 -25.69 3.24 27.90
N TYR A 179 -25.25 1.98 27.80
CA TYR A 179 -24.42 1.46 26.71
C TYR A 179 -25.03 1.61 25.32
N GLY A 180 -26.35 1.82 25.23
CA GLY A 180 -27.05 2.07 23.97
C GLY A 180 -26.67 3.39 23.30
N LEU A 181 -26.10 4.36 24.03
CA LEU A 181 -25.64 5.61 23.45
C LEU A 181 -24.49 5.42 22.45
N ILE A 182 -23.75 4.32 22.52
CA ILE A 182 -22.71 4.00 21.53
C ILE A 182 -23.29 3.65 20.15
N ASP A 183 -24.60 3.34 20.06
CA ASP A 183 -25.24 3.01 18.79
C ASP A 183 -25.24 4.20 17.81
N THR A 184 -25.13 5.43 18.31
CA THR A 184 -25.03 6.67 17.52
C THR A 184 -23.61 7.12 17.23
N TYR A 185 -22.58 6.34 17.59
CA TYR A 185 -21.19 6.72 17.29
C TYR A 185 -20.94 6.92 15.79
N SER A 186 -21.64 6.19 14.92
CA SER A 186 -21.55 6.38 13.47
C SER A 186 -22.02 7.77 12.99
N PHE A 187 -22.73 8.54 13.83
CA PHE A 187 -23.06 9.93 13.51
C PHE A 187 -21.85 10.86 13.55
N VAL A 188 -20.79 10.52 14.29
CA VAL A 188 -19.57 11.33 14.37
C VAL A 188 -18.97 11.53 12.97
N GLU A 189 -18.68 10.44 12.27
CA GLU A 189 -18.17 10.51 10.89
C GLU A 189 -19.21 11.05 9.91
N MET A 190 -20.49 10.68 10.07
CA MET A 190 -21.57 11.18 9.21
C MET A 190 -21.65 12.71 9.25
N LEU A 191 -21.46 13.34 10.41
CA LEU A 191 -21.53 14.80 10.54
C LEU A 191 -20.38 15.52 9.83
N ASP A 192 -19.18 14.95 9.81
CA ASP A 192 -18.08 15.47 8.99
C ASP A 192 -18.45 15.43 7.49
N ALA A 193 -19.13 14.37 7.06
CA ALA A 193 -19.62 14.24 5.69
C ALA A 193 -20.76 15.22 5.37
N VAL A 194 -21.70 15.42 6.30
CA VAL A 194 -22.78 16.41 6.18
C VAL A 194 -22.22 17.83 6.10
N ALA A 195 -21.16 18.13 6.85
CA ALA A 195 -20.49 19.43 6.75
C ALA A 195 -19.96 19.69 5.34
N LEU A 196 -19.53 18.65 4.60
CA LEU A 196 -19.15 18.81 3.20
C LEU A 196 -20.35 19.18 2.33
N LEU A 197 -21.57 18.70 2.60
CA LEU A 197 -22.78 18.97 1.80
C LEU A 197 -23.32 20.41 1.89
N GLU A 198 -22.91 21.20 2.88
CA GLU A 198 -23.40 22.58 3.11
C GLU A 198 -23.36 23.48 1.86
N PRO A 199 -22.35 23.41 0.97
CA PRO A 199 -22.33 24.18 -0.28
C PRO A 199 -23.15 23.58 -1.44
N SER A 200 -23.75 22.40 -1.28
CA SER A 200 -24.55 21.75 -2.33
C SER A 200 -25.87 22.48 -2.58
N LYS A 201 -26.46 22.27 -3.77
CA LYS A 201 -27.78 22.85 -4.07
C LYS A 201 -28.90 22.11 -3.35
N ALA A 202 -28.73 20.80 -3.14
CA ALA A 202 -29.75 19.94 -2.57
C ALA A 202 -29.92 20.12 -1.05
N PHE A 203 -28.80 20.24 -0.31
CA PHE A 203 -28.82 20.39 1.15
C PHE A 203 -29.00 21.87 1.50
N THR A 204 -30.24 22.27 1.78
CA THR A 204 -30.58 23.69 1.92
C THR A 204 -30.21 24.24 3.30
N ALA A 205 -30.11 25.57 3.42
CA ALA A 205 -29.95 26.23 4.71
C ALA A 205 -31.07 25.87 5.73
N LYS A 206 -32.27 25.54 5.24
CA LYS A 206 -33.37 25.04 6.08
C LYS A 206 -33.07 23.64 6.62
N ASP A 207 -32.59 22.73 5.77
CA ASP A 207 -32.20 21.37 6.17
C ASP A 207 -31.05 21.44 7.20
N SER A 208 -30.02 22.23 6.91
CA SER A 208 -28.88 22.48 7.81
C SER A 208 -29.34 22.99 9.18
N LYS A 209 -30.21 24.01 9.22
CA LYS A 209 -30.75 24.55 10.48
C LYS A 209 -31.56 23.51 11.26
N GLN A 210 -32.40 22.72 10.59
CA GLN A 210 -33.22 21.71 11.25
C GLN A 210 -32.39 20.54 11.79
N LEU A 211 -31.38 20.09 11.03
CA LEU A 211 -30.50 19.01 11.44
C LEU A 211 -29.62 19.42 12.63
N LYS A 212 -29.05 20.64 12.60
CA LYS A 212 -28.34 21.22 13.76
C LYS A 212 -29.22 21.32 14.99
N ALA A 213 -30.49 21.68 14.83
CA ALA A 213 -31.45 21.71 15.94
C ALA A 213 -31.75 20.29 16.49
N TRP A 214 -31.86 19.29 15.62
CA TRP A 214 -32.04 17.89 16.03
C TRP A 214 -30.85 17.38 16.85
N PHE A 215 -29.62 17.60 16.38
CA PHE A 215 -28.42 17.23 17.12
C PHE A 215 -28.26 18.03 18.42
N ALA A 216 -28.62 19.32 18.44
CA ALA A 216 -28.62 20.09 19.68
C ALA A 216 -29.60 19.53 20.74
N GLN A 217 -30.77 19.02 20.31
CA GLN A 217 -31.72 18.34 21.19
C GLN A 217 -31.17 17.00 21.68
N LEU A 218 -30.56 16.21 20.80
CA LEU A 218 -29.94 14.94 21.17
C LEU A 218 -28.81 15.14 22.19
N THR A 219 -27.90 16.08 21.94
CA THR A 219 -26.81 16.43 22.87
C THR A 219 -27.35 16.88 24.22
N HIS A 220 -28.41 17.68 24.24
CA HIS A 220 -29.05 18.09 25.49
C HIS A 220 -29.65 16.89 26.24
N TRP A 221 -30.33 15.99 25.54
CA TRP A 221 -30.87 14.76 26.13
C TRP A 221 -29.76 13.87 26.70
N MET A 222 -28.65 13.68 25.97
CA MET A 222 -27.51 12.88 26.44
C MET A 222 -26.89 13.48 27.71
N LEU A 223 -26.76 14.81 27.80
CA LEU A 223 -26.20 15.46 28.99
C LEU A 223 -27.13 15.44 30.22
N SER A 224 -28.44 15.46 30.00
CA SER A 224 -29.43 15.67 31.08
C SER A 224 -30.11 14.39 31.56
N SER A 225 -30.28 13.40 30.68
CA SER A 225 -30.96 12.15 30.96
C SER A 225 -30.20 11.28 31.98
N PRO A 226 -30.90 10.46 32.79
CA PRO A 226 -30.24 9.49 33.67
C PRO A 226 -29.32 8.52 32.90
N GLN A 227 -29.80 8.04 31.74
CA GLN A 227 -29.07 7.10 30.88
C GLN A 227 -27.76 7.69 30.34
N GLY A 228 -27.78 8.96 29.90
CA GLY A 228 -26.57 9.61 29.40
C GLY A 228 -25.58 9.98 30.50
N LYS A 229 -26.07 10.36 31.70
CA LYS A 229 -25.21 10.54 32.88
C LYS A 229 -24.52 9.24 33.30
N GLU A 230 -25.22 8.10 33.21
CA GLU A 230 -24.64 6.79 33.48
C GLU A 230 -23.56 6.41 32.45
N GLU A 231 -23.80 6.67 31.16
CA GLU A 231 -22.79 6.42 30.10
C GLU A 231 -21.53 7.27 30.30
N ALA A 232 -21.71 8.55 30.66
CA ALA A 232 -20.60 9.48 30.90
C ALA A 232 -19.68 9.04 32.07
N GLU A 233 -20.21 8.28 33.03
CA GLU A 233 -19.50 7.80 34.22
C GLU A 233 -18.99 6.35 34.09
N CYS A 234 -19.19 5.71 32.93
CA CYS A 234 -18.59 4.40 32.65
C CYS A 234 -17.05 4.45 32.77
N LYS A 235 -16.43 3.32 33.14
CA LYS A 235 -14.99 3.22 33.39
C LYS A 235 -14.17 2.72 32.20
N ASN A 236 -14.83 2.43 31.09
CA ASN A 236 -14.26 1.76 29.92
C ASN A 236 -14.52 2.61 28.65
N ASN A 237 -14.34 2.00 27.49
CA ASN A 237 -14.50 2.60 26.16
C ASN A 237 -15.82 3.35 25.93
N HIS A 238 -16.89 3.02 26.65
CA HIS A 238 -18.18 3.71 26.53
C HIS A 238 -18.09 5.20 26.89
N SER A 239 -17.38 5.55 27.96
CA SER A 239 -17.37 6.94 28.41
C SER A 239 -16.51 7.86 27.53
N ILE A 240 -15.47 7.32 26.88
CA ILE A 240 -14.70 8.09 25.89
C ILE A 240 -15.51 8.22 24.59
N ALA A 241 -16.22 7.18 24.17
CA ALA A 241 -17.11 7.24 23.01
C ALA A 241 -18.23 8.27 23.22
N TYR A 242 -18.75 8.37 24.45
CA TYR A 242 -19.68 9.41 24.86
C TYR A 242 -19.06 10.81 24.71
N ASP A 243 -17.85 11.03 25.23
CA ASP A 243 -17.17 12.33 25.12
C ASP A 243 -16.93 12.74 23.64
N VAL A 244 -16.51 11.80 22.77
CA VAL A 244 -16.39 12.03 21.33
C VAL A 244 -17.71 12.47 20.71
N GLN A 245 -18.81 11.76 21.02
CA GLN A 245 -20.14 12.09 20.50
C GLN A 245 -20.59 13.49 20.95
N ILE A 246 -20.44 13.81 22.24
CA ILE A 246 -20.80 15.14 22.76
C ILE A 246 -19.95 16.23 22.09
N ALA A 247 -18.65 16.01 21.92
CA ALA A 247 -17.76 16.97 21.26
C ALA A 247 -18.16 17.19 19.79
N ALA A 248 -18.30 16.12 19.01
CA ALA A 248 -18.68 16.19 17.60
C ALA A 248 -20.06 16.83 17.38
N PHE A 249 -21.06 16.41 18.16
CA PHE A 249 -22.42 16.95 18.04
C PHE A 249 -22.48 18.42 18.47
N SER A 250 -21.68 18.81 19.47
CA SER A 250 -21.53 20.20 19.90
C SER A 250 -20.87 21.06 18.83
N LEU A 251 -19.79 20.59 18.21
CA LEU A 251 -19.11 21.29 17.11
C LEU A 251 -20.06 21.51 15.94
N TYR A 252 -20.74 20.45 15.49
CA TYR A 252 -21.72 20.54 14.41
C TYR A 252 -22.89 21.50 14.74
N GLY A 253 -23.37 21.45 15.99
CA GLY A 253 -24.41 22.34 16.50
C GLY A 253 -23.97 23.78 16.79
N GLY A 254 -22.71 24.14 16.54
CA GLY A 254 -22.16 25.49 16.78
C GLY A 254 -21.84 25.82 18.24
N LYS A 255 -21.74 24.83 19.11
CA LYS A 255 -21.39 24.95 20.54
C LYS A 255 -19.92 24.61 20.80
N GLN A 256 -19.01 25.33 20.14
CA GLN A 256 -17.57 25.04 20.18
C GLN A 256 -16.99 25.00 21.60
N GLN A 257 -17.37 25.91 22.48
CA GLN A 257 -16.85 25.94 23.86
C GLN A 257 -17.17 24.63 24.62
N GLN A 258 -18.36 24.07 24.42
CA GLN A 258 -18.75 22.81 25.05
C GLN A 258 -17.86 21.64 24.60
N ALA A 259 -17.45 21.62 23.33
CA ALA A 259 -16.51 20.62 22.83
C ALA A 259 -15.11 20.82 23.43
N ILE A 260 -14.64 22.08 23.53
CA ILE A 260 -13.37 22.44 24.17
C ILE A 260 -13.35 21.98 25.64
N ASP A 261 -14.44 22.17 26.38
CA ASP A 261 -14.53 21.77 27.79
C ASP A 261 -14.42 20.25 27.97
N ILE A 262 -15.06 19.48 27.08
CA ILE A 262 -14.96 18.01 27.06
C ILE A 262 -13.52 17.58 26.74
N ILE A 263 -12.90 18.17 25.73
CA ILE A 263 -11.52 17.85 25.31
C ILE A 263 -10.53 18.20 26.43
N ASN A 264 -10.64 19.36 27.07
CA ASN A 264 -9.77 19.76 28.19
C ASN A 264 -9.86 18.81 29.39
N ALA A 265 -11.01 18.12 29.57
CA ALA A 265 -11.18 17.14 30.63
C ALA A 265 -10.56 15.76 30.29
N LEU A 266 -10.19 15.50 29.04
CA LEU A 266 -9.65 14.21 28.56
C LEU A 266 -8.52 13.66 29.44
N PRO A 267 -7.47 14.43 29.81
CA PRO A 267 -6.32 13.88 30.53
C PRO A 267 -6.68 13.31 31.90
N ALA A 268 -7.36 14.12 32.73
CA ALA A 268 -7.70 13.75 34.10
C ALA A 268 -8.93 12.83 34.19
N ARG A 269 -9.91 13.01 33.28
CA ARG A 269 -11.18 12.25 33.34
C ARG A 269 -11.08 10.88 32.71
N ARG A 270 -10.26 10.72 31.65
CA ARG A 270 -10.21 9.48 30.85
C ARG A 270 -8.84 8.85 30.84
N ILE A 271 -7.79 9.56 30.40
CA ILE A 271 -6.44 8.97 30.27
C ILE A 271 -5.96 8.42 31.62
N ALA A 272 -5.98 9.23 32.68
CA ALA A 272 -5.54 8.80 34.01
C ALA A 272 -6.40 7.70 34.67
N LYS A 273 -7.65 7.53 34.22
CA LYS A 273 -8.60 6.58 34.81
C LYS A 273 -8.71 5.26 34.04
N GLN A 274 -8.33 5.24 32.77
CA GLN A 274 -8.53 4.10 31.87
C GLN A 274 -7.23 3.47 31.37
N ILE A 275 -6.13 4.22 31.38
CA ILE A 275 -4.82 3.77 30.92
C ILE A 275 -3.90 3.75 32.14
N ASP A 276 -3.26 2.62 32.43
CA ASP A 276 -2.23 2.51 33.48
C ASP A 276 -0.93 3.20 33.05
N THR A 277 -0.03 3.46 34.00
CA THR A 277 1.25 4.15 33.73
C THR A 277 2.20 3.35 32.82
N ASP A 278 1.91 2.08 32.56
CA ASP A 278 2.61 1.20 31.62
C ASP A 278 1.88 1.04 30.27
N GLY A 279 0.76 1.75 30.07
CA GLY A 279 -0.03 1.73 28.83
C GLY A 279 -1.14 0.67 28.79
N LYS A 280 -1.23 -0.24 29.78
CA LYS A 280 -2.33 -1.21 29.83
C LYS A 280 -3.67 -0.50 30.03
N GLN A 281 -4.72 -1.13 29.53
CA GLN A 281 -6.10 -0.64 29.67
C GLN A 281 -6.93 -1.68 30.44
N PRO A 282 -6.90 -1.69 31.78
CA PRO A 282 -7.38 -2.82 32.59
C PRO A 282 -8.81 -3.26 32.29
N HIS A 283 -9.71 -2.30 32.09
CA HIS A 283 -11.11 -2.61 31.78
C HIS A 283 -11.29 -3.29 30.42
N GLU A 284 -10.50 -2.91 29.42
CA GLU A 284 -10.56 -3.52 28.09
C GLU A 284 -9.85 -4.88 28.05
N LEU A 285 -8.77 -5.03 28.81
CA LEU A 285 -7.97 -6.27 28.86
C LEU A 285 -8.72 -7.46 29.49
N THR A 286 -9.79 -7.21 30.26
CA THR A 286 -10.65 -8.27 30.81
C THR A 286 -11.66 -8.84 29.82
N ARG A 287 -11.81 -8.22 28.65
CA ARG A 287 -12.85 -8.58 27.66
C ARG A 287 -12.46 -9.83 26.86
N THR A 288 -13.46 -10.50 26.30
CA THR A 288 -13.29 -11.66 25.40
C THR A 288 -12.59 -11.31 24.08
N LEU A 289 -12.70 -10.05 23.66
CA LEU A 289 -12.04 -9.44 22.51
C LEU A 289 -11.09 -8.30 22.98
N ALA A 290 -10.18 -8.62 23.89
CA ALA A 290 -9.37 -7.63 24.62
C ALA A 290 -8.56 -6.70 23.70
N PHE A 291 -7.92 -7.23 22.67
CA PHE A 291 -7.13 -6.42 21.74
C PHE A 291 -8.03 -5.44 20.99
N HIS A 292 -9.16 -5.93 20.47
CA HIS A 292 -10.16 -5.10 19.79
C HIS A 292 -10.66 -3.98 20.71
N TYR A 293 -11.05 -4.27 21.96
CA TYR A 293 -11.56 -3.23 22.85
C TYR A 293 -10.48 -2.22 23.26
N SER A 294 -9.23 -2.66 23.47
CA SER A 294 -8.10 -1.75 23.72
C SER A 294 -7.82 -0.85 22.52
N GLN A 295 -7.87 -1.39 21.30
CA GLN A 295 -7.72 -0.63 20.06
C GLN A 295 -8.88 0.37 19.88
N TYR A 296 -10.12 -0.10 20.06
CA TYR A 296 -11.33 0.71 19.90
C TYR A 296 -11.37 1.89 20.87
N ASN A 297 -10.94 1.68 22.12
CA ASN A 297 -10.80 2.75 23.09
C ASN A 297 -9.75 3.79 22.65
N LEU A 298 -8.62 3.34 22.09
CA LEU A 298 -7.57 4.23 21.57
C LEU A 298 -8.05 5.03 20.36
N THR A 299 -8.84 4.45 19.47
CA THR A 299 -9.46 5.19 18.35
C THR A 299 -10.29 6.36 18.86
N HIS A 300 -11.08 6.17 19.92
CA HIS A 300 -11.91 7.24 20.47
C HIS A 300 -11.07 8.35 21.12
N ILE A 301 -9.98 8.00 21.80
CA ILE A 301 -9.03 9.00 22.32
C ILE A 301 -8.38 9.77 21.16
N LEU A 302 -7.96 9.06 20.11
CA LEU A 302 -7.38 9.65 18.90
C LEU A 302 -8.37 10.59 18.19
N ASP A 303 -9.67 10.26 18.15
CA ASP A 303 -10.70 11.11 17.57
C ASP A 303 -10.84 12.44 18.35
N LEU A 304 -10.84 12.42 19.69
CA LEU A 304 -10.81 13.65 20.50
C LEU A 304 -9.52 14.46 20.30
N LEU A 305 -8.37 13.79 20.25
CA LEU A 305 -7.08 14.46 20.01
C LEU A 305 -7.03 15.08 18.59
N THR A 306 -7.67 14.44 17.61
CA THR A 306 -7.82 14.99 16.25
C THR A 306 -8.73 16.22 16.24
N MET A 307 -9.86 16.19 16.97
CA MET A 307 -10.70 17.38 17.17
C MET A 307 -9.94 18.50 17.85
N ALA A 308 -9.15 18.19 18.89
CA ALA A 308 -8.31 19.14 19.59
C ALA A 308 -7.30 19.81 18.65
N ARG A 309 -6.64 19.03 17.78
CA ARG A 309 -5.76 19.56 16.74
C ARG A 309 -6.50 20.52 15.80
N ASN A 310 -7.69 20.14 15.32
CA ASN A 310 -8.50 20.98 14.42
C ASN A 310 -8.97 22.28 15.11
N LEU A 311 -9.06 22.28 16.44
CA LEU A 311 -9.33 23.45 17.28
C LEU A 311 -8.05 24.22 17.69
N ASN A 312 -6.87 23.86 17.16
CA ASN A 312 -5.56 24.43 17.50
C ASN A 312 -5.21 24.31 19.00
N MET A 313 -5.62 23.22 19.65
CA MET A 313 -5.28 22.91 21.04
C MET A 313 -3.97 22.10 21.12
N ASP A 314 -3.30 22.17 22.27
CA ASP A 314 -2.07 21.42 22.52
C ASP A 314 -2.37 19.92 22.74
N THR A 315 -2.22 19.14 21.66
CA THR A 315 -2.51 17.71 21.70
C THR A 315 -1.51 16.89 22.50
N GLU A 316 -0.27 17.36 22.69
CA GLU A 316 0.72 16.64 23.49
C GLU A 316 0.38 16.74 24.97
N ALA A 317 0.04 17.95 25.43
CA ALA A 317 -0.46 18.17 26.79
C ALA A 317 -1.75 17.39 27.07
N LEU A 318 -2.63 17.25 26.07
CA LEU A 318 -3.88 16.50 26.20
C LEU A 318 -3.71 14.97 26.16
N ALA A 319 -2.58 14.47 25.65
CA ALA A 319 -2.34 13.03 25.48
C ALA A 319 -1.75 12.35 26.73
N ALA A 320 -1.54 13.08 27.84
CA ALA A 320 -0.94 12.53 29.06
C ALA A 320 -1.42 13.22 30.34
N HIS A 321 -1.40 12.49 31.46
CA HIS A 321 -1.68 13.01 32.80
C HIS A 321 -1.00 12.12 33.85
N ASP A 322 -0.27 12.70 34.81
CA ASP A 322 0.32 11.99 35.96
C ASP A 322 1.03 10.66 35.63
N GLY A 323 1.74 10.61 34.50
CA GLY A 323 2.48 9.42 34.03
C GLY A 323 1.67 8.42 33.21
N HIS A 324 0.35 8.59 33.12
CA HIS A 324 -0.56 7.90 32.21
C HIS A 324 -0.53 8.58 30.84
N SER A 325 -0.59 7.81 29.74
CA SER A 325 -0.45 8.39 28.39
C SER A 325 -1.10 7.57 27.30
N PHE A 326 -1.76 8.27 26.36
CA PHE A 326 -2.23 7.71 25.10
C PHE A 326 -1.11 7.02 24.33
N TYR A 327 0.08 7.65 24.23
CA TYR A 327 1.20 7.08 23.49
C TYR A 327 1.72 5.80 24.13
N LYS A 328 1.76 5.70 25.46
CA LYS A 328 2.13 4.44 26.16
C LYS A 328 1.14 3.32 25.86
N ALA A 329 -0.15 3.62 25.76
CA ALA A 329 -1.16 2.63 25.40
C ALA A 329 -1.06 2.19 23.93
N MET A 330 -0.73 3.11 23.03
CA MET A 330 -0.38 2.77 21.64
C MET A 330 0.87 1.89 21.59
N ASP A 331 1.93 2.23 22.35
CA ASP A 331 3.16 1.43 22.46
C ASP A 331 2.88 0.01 23.01
N PHE A 332 1.94 -0.09 23.95
CA PHE A 332 1.50 -1.36 24.51
C PHE A 332 0.84 -2.29 23.48
N LEU A 333 0.08 -1.78 22.51
CA LEU A 333 -0.47 -2.61 21.43
C LEU A 333 0.53 -2.82 20.29
N ALA A 334 1.37 -1.82 19.97
CA ALA A 334 2.34 -1.86 18.88
C ALA A 334 3.30 -3.06 18.98
N GLN A 335 3.68 -3.47 20.19
CA GLN A 335 4.52 -4.65 20.44
C GLN A 335 3.90 -5.99 20.02
N TYR A 336 2.60 -6.06 19.70
CA TYR A 336 1.92 -7.28 19.23
C TYR A 336 1.60 -7.26 17.74
N MET A 337 1.88 -6.15 17.05
CA MET A 337 1.61 -6.01 15.62
C MET A 337 2.46 -6.98 14.78
N GLY A 338 1.84 -7.56 13.75
CA GLY A 338 2.47 -8.52 12.85
C GLY A 338 2.73 -9.90 13.47
N LYS A 339 2.27 -10.14 14.72
CA LYS A 339 2.44 -11.42 15.41
C LYS A 339 1.15 -12.23 15.41
N ASP A 340 1.30 -13.55 15.55
CA ASP A 340 0.20 -14.47 15.77
C ASP A 340 -0.53 -14.19 17.08
N SER A 341 -1.84 -14.50 17.10
CA SER A 341 -2.70 -14.32 18.27
C SER A 341 -2.21 -15.07 19.52
N GLY A 342 -1.43 -16.15 19.36
CA GLY A 342 -0.82 -16.89 20.46
C GLY A 342 0.22 -16.10 21.27
N THR A 343 0.70 -14.98 20.75
CA THR A 343 1.63 -14.07 21.48
C THR A 343 0.90 -13.07 22.38
N TRP A 344 -0.41 -12.90 22.21
CA TRP A 344 -1.23 -11.99 23.00
C TRP A 344 -1.66 -12.67 24.32
N PRO A 345 -1.28 -12.13 25.49
CA PRO A 345 -1.50 -12.83 26.77
C PRO A 345 -2.92 -12.67 27.33
N TYR A 346 -3.84 -12.03 26.58
CA TYR A 346 -5.24 -11.85 26.97
C TYR A 346 -6.17 -12.55 25.98
N ARG A 347 -7.49 -12.51 26.24
CA ARG A 347 -8.46 -13.15 25.35
C ARG A 347 -8.63 -12.34 24.07
N GLN A 348 -8.55 -13.01 22.92
CA GLN A 348 -9.08 -12.53 21.65
C GLN A 348 -9.70 -13.71 20.93
N ILE A 349 -10.98 -13.98 21.18
CA ILE A 349 -11.64 -15.20 20.68
C ILE A 349 -11.94 -15.17 19.16
N SER A 350 -11.91 -13.98 18.52
CA SER A 350 -12.13 -13.81 17.08
C SER A 350 -11.60 -12.45 16.59
N GLY A 351 -11.50 -12.23 15.28
CA GLY A 351 -11.24 -10.90 14.69
C GLY A 351 -9.84 -10.33 14.95
N TRP A 352 -8.83 -11.19 15.11
CA TRP A 352 -7.45 -10.77 15.39
C TRP A 352 -6.86 -9.91 14.27
N GLU A 353 -6.92 -10.40 13.03
CA GLU A 353 -6.39 -9.69 11.86
C GLU A 353 -7.11 -8.35 11.63
N GLU A 354 -8.44 -8.33 11.71
CA GLU A 354 -9.24 -7.11 11.58
C GLU A 354 -8.85 -6.07 12.64
N ALA A 355 -8.70 -6.49 13.90
CA ALA A 355 -8.31 -5.58 14.98
C ALA A 355 -6.87 -5.04 14.79
N GLN A 356 -5.93 -5.85 14.29
CA GLN A 356 -4.60 -5.37 13.92
C GLN A 356 -4.68 -4.35 12.76
N GLN A 357 -5.47 -4.61 11.71
CA GLN A 357 -5.58 -3.67 10.60
C GLN A 357 -6.25 -2.35 11.01
N ASN A 358 -7.22 -2.37 11.92
CA ASN A 358 -7.76 -1.15 12.52
C ASN A 358 -6.70 -0.39 13.33
N PHE A 359 -5.86 -1.10 14.10
CA PHE A 359 -4.74 -0.48 14.80
C PHE A 359 -3.68 0.09 13.85
N CYS A 360 -3.39 -0.56 12.71
CA CYS A 360 -2.54 -0.02 11.65
C CYS A 360 -3.04 1.36 11.17
N ARG A 361 -4.36 1.51 10.98
CA ARG A 361 -4.96 2.80 10.61
C ARG A 361 -4.76 3.84 11.71
N ASP A 362 -4.90 3.46 12.98
CA ASP A 362 -4.66 4.36 14.12
C ASP A 362 -3.17 4.76 14.25
N LEU A 363 -2.23 3.84 13.99
CA LEU A 363 -0.80 4.12 13.93
C LEU A 363 -0.50 5.15 12.84
N TYR A 364 -1.04 4.96 11.63
CA TYR A 364 -0.86 5.91 10.53
C TYR A 364 -1.46 7.27 10.86
N ARG A 365 -2.70 7.31 11.34
CA ARG A 365 -3.37 8.54 11.73
C ARG A 365 -2.57 9.28 12.80
N THR A 366 -2.07 8.56 13.81
CA THR A 366 -1.23 9.13 14.86
C THR A 366 0.07 9.69 14.30
N ALA A 367 0.82 8.89 13.54
CA ALA A 367 2.13 9.26 13.03
C ALA A 367 2.08 10.39 11.99
N THR A 368 1.00 10.50 11.21
CA THR A 368 0.90 11.50 10.14
C THR A 368 0.21 12.77 10.62
N TRP A 369 -0.87 12.62 11.39
CA TRP A 369 -1.79 13.74 11.66
C TRP A 369 -1.72 14.29 13.07
N LEU A 370 -1.13 13.57 14.02
CA LEU A 370 -1.06 13.97 15.43
C LEU A 370 0.39 14.21 15.88
N ASN A 371 1.29 13.24 15.67
CA ASN A 371 2.68 13.32 16.08
C ASN A 371 3.63 12.78 14.99
N PRO A 372 4.08 13.66 14.06
CA PRO A 372 5.03 13.35 13.01
C PRO A 372 6.40 12.82 13.45
N THR A 373 6.74 12.93 14.74
CA THR A 373 8.00 12.41 15.28
C THR A 373 7.98 10.88 15.47
N ARG A 374 6.79 10.26 15.53
CA ARG A 374 6.60 8.80 15.68
C ARG A 374 6.85 8.04 14.37
N LYS A 375 8.09 8.09 13.87
CA LYS A 375 8.50 7.36 12.66
C LYS A 375 8.43 5.85 12.82
N ASP A 376 8.56 5.38 14.05
CA ASP A 376 8.36 3.98 14.42
C ASP A 376 6.93 3.49 14.14
N TYR A 377 5.91 4.30 14.40
CA TYR A 377 4.52 3.97 14.06
C TYR A 377 4.27 3.93 12.56
N LEU A 378 4.85 4.87 11.81
CA LEU A 378 4.73 4.87 10.35
C LEU A 378 5.44 3.65 9.72
N ARG A 379 6.60 3.26 10.26
CA ARG A 379 7.29 2.03 9.86
C ARG A 379 6.44 0.79 10.15
N LEU A 380 5.93 0.67 11.37
CA LEU A 380 5.07 -0.45 11.75
C LEU A 380 3.78 -0.52 10.92
N TYR A 381 3.17 0.62 10.59
CA TYR A 381 2.07 0.69 9.63
C TYR A 381 2.48 0.14 8.27
N ASN A 382 3.62 0.58 7.72
CA ASN A 382 4.10 0.10 6.44
C ASN A 382 4.38 -1.41 6.41
N ASP A 383 4.87 -1.95 7.53
CA ASP A 383 5.24 -3.37 7.66
C ASP A 383 4.03 -4.28 7.92
N CYS A 384 2.96 -3.77 8.52
CA CYS A 384 1.81 -4.59 8.93
C CYS A 384 0.51 -4.30 8.15
N ARG A 385 0.41 -3.18 7.42
CA ARG A 385 -0.81 -2.82 6.69
C ARG A 385 -1.10 -3.84 5.58
N THR A 386 -2.35 -4.24 5.45
CA THR A 386 -2.89 -4.81 4.21
C THR A 386 -3.51 -3.67 3.41
N LEU A 387 -2.88 -3.31 2.29
CA LEU A 387 -3.33 -2.23 1.43
C LEU A 387 -4.46 -2.69 0.51
N ASP A 388 -5.64 -2.12 0.72
CA ASP A 388 -6.73 -2.13 -0.24
C ASP A 388 -6.81 -0.76 -0.94
N LEU A 389 -6.50 -0.71 -2.24
CA LEU A 389 -6.54 0.51 -3.05
C LEU A 389 -7.96 1.06 -3.22
N SER A 390 -9.01 0.27 -2.95
CA SER A 390 -10.41 0.70 -3.02
C SER A 390 -10.91 1.36 -1.74
N ASP A 391 -10.15 1.24 -0.64
CA ASP A 391 -10.57 1.70 0.68
C ASP A 391 -10.67 3.23 0.75
N ARG A 392 -11.81 3.71 1.27
CA ARG A 392 -12.05 5.14 1.52
C ARG A 392 -11.04 5.76 2.49
N PHE A 393 -10.41 4.97 3.35
CA PHE A 393 -9.33 5.44 4.23
C PHE A 393 -8.22 6.17 3.45
N ASN A 394 -7.93 5.71 2.22
CA ASN A 394 -6.94 6.33 1.35
C ASN A 394 -7.30 7.77 0.97
N LEU A 395 -8.58 8.05 0.72
CA LEU A 395 -9.06 9.40 0.42
C LEU A 395 -9.08 10.28 1.67
N LEU A 396 -9.43 9.71 2.81
CA LEU A 396 -9.68 10.46 4.05
C LEU A 396 -8.41 10.81 4.82
N TYR A 397 -7.36 9.97 4.73
CA TYR A 397 -6.19 10.11 5.61
C TYR A 397 -4.84 9.95 4.91
N VAL A 398 -4.72 9.14 3.86
CA VAL A 398 -3.39 8.78 3.31
C VAL A 398 -2.81 9.91 2.46
N GLN A 399 -1.62 10.39 2.85
CA GLN A 399 -0.75 11.24 2.03
C GLN A 399 0.07 10.34 1.08
N ALA A 400 -0.48 10.05 -0.10
CA ALA A 400 0.18 9.20 -1.10
C ALA A 400 1.43 9.86 -1.68
N THR A 401 2.51 9.10 -1.76
CA THR A 401 3.77 9.48 -2.39
C THR A 401 3.78 9.13 -3.89
N GLU A 402 4.78 9.62 -4.63
CA GLU A 402 5.02 9.20 -6.02
C GLU A 402 5.22 7.67 -6.13
N VAL A 403 5.81 7.04 -5.11
CA VAL A 403 5.94 5.57 -5.08
C VAL A 403 4.57 4.90 -4.89
N ASP A 404 3.71 5.41 -4.01
CA ASP A 404 2.37 4.85 -3.84
C ASP A 404 1.53 5.00 -5.13
N HIS A 405 1.67 6.12 -5.85
CA HIS A 405 1.07 6.30 -7.18
C HIS A 405 1.61 5.32 -8.22
N ALA A 406 2.93 5.08 -8.26
CA ALA A 406 3.54 4.13 -9.18
C ALA A 406 3.09 2.68 -8.91
N TYR A 407 3.00 2.27 -7.65
CA TYR A 407 2.46 0.96 -7.29
C TYR A 407 0.96 0.82 -7.59
N ALA A 408 0.16 1.88 -7.40
CA ALA A 408 -1.24 1.85 -7.77
C ALA A 408 -1.43 1.74 -9.31
N PHE A 409 -0.58 2.42 -10.08
CA PHE A 409 -0.52 2.20 -11.54
C PHE A 409 -0.15 0.75 -11.88
N ALA A 410 0.91 0.23 -11.25
CA ALA A 410 1.35 -1.14 -11.48
C ALA A 410 0.31 -2.18 -11.10
N ALA A 411 -0.48 -1.94 -10.04
CA ALA A 411 -1.58 -2.80 -9.64
C ALA A 411 -2.62 -2.96 -10.77
N GLY A 412 -3.07 -1.86 -11.37
CA GLY A 412 -4.00 -1.89 -12.49
C GLY A 412 -3.42 -2.56 -13.74
N GLN A 413 -2.18 -2.20 -14.10
CA GLN A 413 -1.50 -2.78 -15.26
C GLN A 413 -1.23 -4.29 -15.11
N LEU A 414 -0.73 -4.76 -13.96
CA LEU A 414 -0.44 -6.18 -13.75
C LEU A 414 -1.71 -7.04 -13.64
N GLN A 415 -2.82 -6.49 -13.14
CA GLN A 415 -4.11 -7.17 -13.24
C GLN A 415 -4.53 -7.38 -14.71
N LEU A 416 -4.37 -6.36 -15.55
CA LEU A 416 -4.58 -6.51 -17.00
C LEU A 416 -3.60 -7.51 -17.61
N ALA A 417 -2.32 -7.49 -17.21
CA ALA A 417 -1.31 -8.40 -17.71
C ALA A 417 -1.67 -9.86 -17.43
N MET A 418 -2.11 -10.17 -16.21
CA MET A 418 -2.57 -11.52 -15.86
C MET A 418 -3.77 -11.94 -16.72
N GLN A 419 -4.76 -11.06 -16.93
CA GLN A 419 -5.92 -11.35 -17.78
C GLN A 419 -5.52 -11.62 -19.24
N CYS A 420 -4.66 -10.77 -19.80
CA CYS A 420 -4.16 -10.92 -21.17
C CYS A 420 -3.31 -12.18 -21.34
N ALA A 421 -2.40 -12.44 -20.40
CA ALA A 421 -1.52 -13.60 -20.41
C ALA A 421 -2.31 -14.91 -20.22
N ASP A 422 -3.33 -14.94 -19.35
CA ASP A 422 -4.20 -16.11 -19.19
C ASP A 422 -4.98 -16.42 -20.47
N LYS A 423 -5.43 -15.40 -21.19
CA LYS A 423 -6.06 -15.55 -22.51
C LYS A 423 -5.04 -16.10 -23.51
N ALA A 424 -3.87 -15.48 -23.63
CA ALA A 424 -2.82 -15.88 -24.56
C ALA A 424 -2.31 -17.31 -24.29
N ARG A 425 -2.19 -17.71 -23.03
CA ARG A 425 -1.79 -19.07 -22.61
C ARG A 425 -2.72 -20.15 -23.14
N LYS A 426 -4.01 -19.85 -23.30
CA LYS A 426 -5.04 -20.78 -23.81
C LYS A 426 -5.04 -20.89 -25.33
N GLU A 427 -4.36 -20.01 -26.05
CA GLU A 427 -4.25 -20.09 -27.51
C GLU A 427 -3.47 -21.35 -27.92
N GLN A 428 -3.92 -22.04 -28.98
CA GLN A 428 -3.39 -23.34 -29.38
C GLN A 428 -1.86 -23.34 -29.55
N LYS A 429 -1.30 -22.28 -30.15
CA LYS A 429 0.16 -22.13 -30.36
C LYS A 429 0.94 -22.11 -29.05
N ASN A 430 0.43 -21.39 -28.05
CA ASN A 430 1.09 -21.22 -26.75
C ASN A 430 0.88 -22.47 -25.88
N ALA A 431 -0.34 -23.02 -25.85
CA ALA A 431 -0.66 -24.24 -25.12
C ALA A 431 0.18 -25.44 -25.61
N ALA A 432 0.28 -25.63 -26.94
CA ALA A 432 1.05 -26.73 -27.53
C ALA A 432 2.55 -26.66 -27.22
N ARG A 433 3.09 -25.45 -26.98
CA ARG A 433 4.50 -25.21 -26.65
C ARG A 433 4.72 -24.96 -25.16
N ARG A 434 3.66 -25.07 -24.35
CA ARG A 434 3.64 -24.76 -22.92
C ARG A 434 4.26 -23.38 -22.62
N HIS A 435 3.86 -22.35 -23.38
CA HIS A 435 4.22 -20.99 -23.05
C HIS A 435 3.36 -20.48 -21.89
N VAL A 436 3.98 -20.04 -20.81
CA VAL A 436 3.31 -19.79 -19.52
C VAL A 436 3.50 -18.37 -19.00
N VAL A 437 4.46 -17.59 -19.51
CA VAL A 437 4.79 -16.25 -18.98
C VAL A 437 4.79 -15.22 -20.11
N PRO A 438 4.24 -14.00 -19.92
CA PRO A 438 4.39 -12.91 -20.88
C PRO A 438 5.80 -12.32 -20.82
N ARG A 439 6.39 -12.04 -21.99
CA ARG A 439 7.74 -11.47 -22.12
C ARG A 439 7.74 -10.06 -22.71
N THR A 440 7.04 -9.89 -23.83
CA THR A 440 7.07 -8.65 -24.63
C THR A 440 5.87 -8.59 -25.58
N ILE A 441 5.80 -7.55 -26.40
CA ILE A 441 4.88 -7.43 -27.54
C ILE A 441 5.66 -7.73 -28.82
N ALA A 442 5.17 -8.69 -29.61
CA ALA A 442 5.77 -9.07 -30.88
C ALA A 442 5.55 -7.99 -31.95
N LYS A 443 6.31 -8.05 -33.06
CA LYS A 443 6.22 -7.09 -34.18
C LYS A 443 4.82 -7.00 -34.81
N ASP A 444 4.03 -8.06 -34.72
CA ASP A 444 2.64 -8.10 -35.20
C ASP A 444 1.63 -7.54 -34.18
N GLY A 445 2.09 -7.03 -33.04
CA GLY A 445 1.27 -6.50 -31.96
C GLY A 445 0.69 -7.56 -31.02
N SER A 446 1.01 -8.85 -31.21
CA SER A 446 0.55 -9.92 -30.33
C SER A 446 1.38 -10.00 -29.04
N LEU A 447 0.77 -10.53 -27.97
CA LEU A 447 1.48 -10.79 -26.71
C LEU A 447 2.41 -12.01 -26.88
N ALA A 448 3.72 -11.78 -26.75
CA ALA A 448 4.70 -12.84 -26.83
C ALA A 448 4.80 -13.58 -25.49
N MET A 449 4.36 -14.84 -25.49
CA MET A 449 4.47 -15.76 -24.34
C MET A 449 5.71 -16.65 -24.49
N ILE A 450 6.33 -17.03 -23.37
CA ILE A 450 7.56 -17.84 -23.30
C ILE A 450 7.38 -19.12 -22.46
N PRO A 451 8.15 -20.19 -22.75
CA PRO A 451 8.13 -21.43 -21.97
C PRO A 451 8.82 -21.30 -20.60
N PRO A 452 8.62 -22.26 -19.67
CA PRO A 452 9.33 -22.32 -18.40
C PRO A 452 10.84 -22.18 -18.47
N HIS A 453 11.45 -22.71 -19.54
CA HIS A 453 12.90 -22.77 -19.69
C HIS A 453 13.52 -21.50 -20.32
N ASP A 454 12.71 -20.50 -20.68
CA ASP A 454 13.21 -19.22 -21.16
C ASP A 454 13.79 -18.40 -19.98
N TRP A 455 14.91 -17.71 -20.22
CA TRP A 455 15.62 -16.97 -19.19
C TRP A 455 14.78 -15.85 -18.55
N CYS A 456 13.77 -15.33 -19.26
CA CYS A 456 12.86 -14.30 -18.76
C CYS A 456 11.67 -14.84 -17.94
N SER A 457 11.59 -16.15 -17.70
CA SER A 457 10.41 -16.80 -17.09
C SER A 457 10.16 -16.38 -15.64
N GLY A 458 11.20 -15.99 -14.90
CA GLY A 458 11.09 -15.61 -13.48
C GLY A 458 10.58 -14.19 -13.21
N PHE A 459 10.73 -13.27 -14.16
CA PHE A 459 10.48 -11.84 -13.90
C PHE A 459 9.01 -11.49 -13.67
N PHE A 460 8.09 -12.02 -14.48
CA PHE A 460 6.66 -11.76 -14.30
C PHE A 460 6.13 -12.25 -12.95
N PRO A 461 6.32 -13.53 -12.54
CA PRO A 461 5.94 -13.95 -11.19
C PRO A 461 6.69 -13.17 -10.10
N GLY A 462 7.95 -12.79 -10.34
CA GLY A 462 8.71 -11.91 -9.45
C GLY A 462 8.05 -10.55 -9.23
N SER A 463 7.55 -9.90 -10.28
CA SER A 463 6.81 -8.63 -10.20
C SER A 463 5.54 -8.78 -9.36
N LEU A 464 4.82 -9.91 -9.48
CA LEU A 464 3.64 -10.19 -8.65
C LEU A 464 3.99 -10.37 -7.17
N TRP A 465 5.11 -11.04 -6.87
CA TRP A 465 5.61 -11.13 -5.49
C TRP A 465 6.04 -9.77 -4.94
N GLN A 466 6.61 -8.89 -5.76
CA GLN A 466 6.90 -7.51 -5.35
C GLN A 466 5.64 -6.69 -5.06
N MET A 467 4.55 -6.92 -5.82
CA MET A 467 3.24 -6.35 -5.47
C MET A 467 2.72 -6.87 -4.13
N TYR A 468 2.91 -8.16 -3.83
CA TYR A 468 2.58 -8.72 -2.51
C TYR A 468 3.42 -8.06 -1.40
N ALA A 469 4.74 -7.90 -1.60
CA ALA A 469 5.62 -7.25 -0.63
C ALA A 469 5.21 -5.78 -0.34
N TYR A 470 4.63 -5.08 -1.32
CA TYR A 470 4.17 -3.70 -1.12
C TYR A 470 2.77 -3.61 -0.49
N THR A 471 1.86 -4.52 -0.87
CA THR A 471 0.44 -4.44 -0.48
C THR A 471 0.05 -5.32 0.70
N HIS A 472 0.83 -6.37 0.98
CA HIS A 472 0.48 -7.49 1.87
C HIS A 472 -0.89 -8.14 1.59
N SER A 473 -1.46 -7.93 0.41
CA SER A 473 -2.77 -8.46 0.05
C SER A 473 -2.68 -9.92 -0.39
N ASP A 474 -3.54 -10.78 0.15
CA ASP A 474 -3.62 -12.18 -0.26
C ASP A 474 -3.93 -12.33 -1.76
N PHE A 475 -4.65 -11.39 -2.37
CA PHE A 475 -4.87 -11.38 -3.83
C PHE A 475 -3.54 -11.44 -4.60
N TRP A 476 -2.57 -10.60 -4.24
CA TRP A 476 -1.27 -10.57 -4.91
C TRP A 476 -0.44 -11.81 -4.57
N ARG A 477 -0.54 -12.30 -3.32
CA ARG A 477 0.11 -13.57 -2.92
C ARG A 477 -0.40 -14.73 -3.76
N GLN A 478 -1.70 -14.97 -3.82
CA GLN A 478 -2.31 -16.06 -4.61
C GLN A 478 -2.01 -15.93 -6.10
N SER A 479 -2.05 -14.70 -6.62
CA SER A 479 -1.68 -14.41 -8.00
C SER A 479 -0.22 -14.82 -8.25
N ALA A 480 0.72 -14.35 -7.44
CA ALA A 480 2.14 -14.68 -7.58
C ALA A 480 2.41 -16.18 -7.50
N ILE A 481 1.75 -16.90 -6.59
CA ILE A 481 1.81 -18.37 -6.48
C ILE A 481 1.40 -19.03 -7.82
N SER A 482 0.27 -18.62 -8.38
CA SER A 482 -0.28 -19.23 -9.62
C SER A 482 0.61 -19.05 -10.86
N TRP A 483 1.44 -18.01 -10.89
CA TRP A 483 2.39 -17.74 -11.98
C TRP A 483 3.81 -18.26 -11.70
N THR A 484 4.13 -18.56 -10.44
CA THR A 484 5.45 -19.09 -10.02
C THR A 484 5.55 -20.60 -10.28
N TRP A 485 4.56 -21.39 -9.85
CA TRP A 485 4.63 -22.86 -9.97
C TRP A 485 4.71 -23.42 -11.39
N PRO A 486 4.11 -22.80 -12.43
CA PRO A 486 4.23 -23.32 -13.80
C PRO A 486 5.67 -23.38 -14.35
N ILE A 487 6.59 -22.57 -13.81
CA ILE A 487 7.99 -22.52 -14.27
C ILE A 487 8.94 -23.42 -13.46
N GLU A 488 8.44 -24.13 -12.44
CA GLU A 488 9.24 -24.87 -11.45
C GLU A 488 10.23 -25.87 -12.05
N GLU A 489 9.84 -26.51 -13.16
CA GLU A 489 10.66 -27.52 -13.82
C GLU A 489 12.00 -26.98 -14.31
N ALA A 490 12.10 -25.67 -14.53
CA ALA A 490 13.32 -25.02 -14.98
C ALA A 490 14.48 -25.15 -13.98
N LYS A 491 14.22 -25.49 -12.71
CA LYS A 491 15.27 -25.75 -11.69
C LYS A 491 16.28 -26.81 -12.11
N TRP A 492 15.92 -27.66 -13.07
CA TRP A 492 16.77 -28.71 -13.64
C TRP A 492 17.47 -28.31 -14.94
N HIS A 493 17.33 -27.06 -15.40
CA HIS A 493 17.88 -26.62 -16.67
C HIS A 493 19.40 -26.45 -16.60
N LYS A 494 20.13 -27.51 -16.97
CA LYS A 494 21.61 -27.53 -16.97
C LYS A 494 22.26 -26.73 -18.09
N GLY A 495 21.49 -26.24 -19.07
CA GLY A 495 22.01 -25.64 -20.31
C GLY A 495 22.28 -24.13 -20.23
N THR A 496 21.91 -23.49 -19.12
CA THR A 496 22.01 -22.03 -18.96
C THR A 496 22.55 -21.64 -17.58
N HIS A 497 23.15 -20.46 -17.51
CA HIS A 497 23.47 -19.77 -16.26
C HIS A 497 22.30 -18.99 -15.66
N ASP A 498 21.24 -18.75 -16.43
CA ASP A 498 20.10 -17.87 -16.08
C ASP A 498 19.19 -18.40 -14.97
N LEU A 499 19.57 -19.48 -14.28
CA LEU A 499 18.77 -20.04 -13.19
C LEU A 499 18.56 -19.05 -12.03
N GLY A 500 19.44 -18.06 -11.85
CA GLY A 500 19.21 -16.97 -10.90
C GLY A 500 18.02 -16.11 -11.33
N PHE A 501 18.01 -15.61 -12.57
CA PHE A 501 16.86 -14.86 -13.11
C PHE A 501 15.57 -15.67 -13.12
N MET A 502 15.65 -16.94 -13.51
CA MET A 502 14.47 -17.77 -13.64
C MET A 502 13.89 -18.15 -12.27
N MET A 503 14.75 -18.51 -11.32
CA MET A 503 14.34 -19.19 -10.08
C MET A 503 14.51 -18.35 -8.83
N TYR A 504 15.51 -17.48 -8.76
CA TYR A 504 15.71 -16.63 -7.60
C TYR A 504 14.78 -15.40 -7.63
N ASP A 505 14.59 -14.79 -8.80
CA ASP A 505 13.63 -13.66 -8.94
C ASP A 505 12.16 -14.09 -8.78
N SER A 506 11.87 -15.40 -8.80
CA SER A 506 10.54 -15.97 -8.59
C SER A 506 10.43 -16.77 -7.28
N PHE A 507 10.97 -17.99 -7.21
CA PHE A 507 10.93 -18.85 -6.01
C PHE A 507 11.78 -18.28 -4.87
N GLY A 508 12.91 -17.62 -5.18
CA GLY A 508 13.70 -16.91 -4.17
C GLY A 508 12.88 -15.82 -3.48
N LYS A 509 12.22 -14.96 -4.27
CA LYS A 509 11.29 -13.94 -3.75
C LYS A 509 10.13 -14.55 -2.95
N ALA A 510 9.53 -15.63 -3.46
CA ALA A 510 8.47 -16.35 -2.76
C ALA A 510 8.93 -16.84 -1.39
N TYR A 511 10.12 -17.44 -1.30
CA TYR A 511 10.69 -17.89 -0.03
C TYR A 511 11.01 -16.72 0.91
N GLU A 512 11.59 -15.62 0.40
CA GLU A 512 11.89 -14.42 1.20
C GLU A 512 10.63 -13.86 1.89
N LEU A 513 9.48 -13.91 1.21
CA LEU A 513 8.22 -13.32 1.70
C LEU A 513 7.34 -14.29 2.51
N THR A 514 7.50 -15.60 2.33
CA THR A 514 6.61 -16.61 2.95
C THR A 514 7.31 -17.54 3.93
N GLY A 515 8.63 -17.72 3.81
CA GLY A 515 9.38 -18.72 4.55
C GLY A 515 9.02 -20.18 4.21
N GLU A 516 8.18 -20.44 3.19
CA GLU A 516 7.69 -21.78 2.89
C GLU A 516 8.81 -22.69 2.34
N GLN A 517 8.95 -23.87 2.94
CA GLN A 517 10.02 -24.82 2.63
C GLN A 517 10.01 -25.30 1.17
N SER A 518 8.84 -25.40 0.55
CA SER A 518 8.68 -25.79 -0.86
C SER A 518 9.41 -24.85 -1.83
N TYR A 519 9.39 -23.53 -1.58
CA TYR A 519 10.14 -22.58 -2.40
C TYR A 519 11.65 -22.67 -2.14
N LYS A 520 12.04 -22.86 -0.86
CA LYS A 520 13.44 -23.06 -0.45
C LYS A 520 14.09 -24.24 -1.18
N ASP A 521 13.38 -25.35 -1.28
CA ASP A 521 13.87 -26.57 -1.92
C ASP A 521 14.14 -26.36 -3.41
N VAL A 522 13.27 -25.60 -4.10
CA VAL A 522 13.47 -25.23 -5.50
C VAL A 522 14.71 -24.35 -5.66
N VAL A 523 14.90 -23.32 -4.82
CA VAL A 523 16.08 -22.44 -4.87
C VAL A 523 17.37 -23.22 -4.66
N ILE A 524 17.42 -24.10 -3.66
CA ILE A 524 18.60 -24.95 -3.40
C ILE A 524 18.86 -25.88 -4.57
N GLN A 525 17.82 -26.47 -5.16
CA GLN A 525 17.99 -27.34 -6.31
C GLN A 525 18.50 -26.57 -7.53
N SER A 526 17.98 -25.39 -7.81
CA SER A 526 18.47 -24.51 -8.87
C SER A 526 19.93 -24.13 -8.67
N ALA A 527 20.35 -23.83 -7.43
CA ALA A 527 21.75 -23.56 -7.10
C ALA A 527 22.65 -24.78 -7.37
N ARG A 528 22.22 -25.99 -6.99
CA ARG A 528 22.93 -27.25 -7.31
C ARG A 528 23.09 -27.44 -8.82
N THR A 529 22.02 -27.19 -9.58
CA THR A 529 22.04 -27.30 -11.04
C THR A 529 23.00 -26.27 -11.64
N LEU A 530 22.94 -25.01 -11.19
CA LEU A 530 23.76 -23.92 -11.72
C LEU A 530 25.26 -24.19 -11.54
N ILE A 531 25.69 -24.66 -10.37
CA ILE A 531 27.12 -24.92 -10.13
C ILE A 531 27.67 -26.09 -10.94
N THR A 532 26.84 -26.95 -11.56
CA THR A 532 27.34 -27.96 -12.52
C THR A 532 27.98 -27.35 -13.76
N ARG A 533 27.71 -26.07 -14.02
CA ARG A 533 28.28 -25.30 -15.13
C ARG A 533 29.57 -24.55 -14.75
N TYR A 534 30.04 -24.66 -13.51
CA TYR A 534 31.30 -24.06 -13.06
C TYR A 534 32.51 -24.90 -13.49
N SER A 535 33.56 -24.23 -13.98
CA SER A 535 34.85 -24.86 -14.25
C SER A 535 35.89 -24.37 -13.26
N PRO A 536 36.57 -25.25 -12.51
CA PRO A 536 37.66 -24.85 -11.62
C PRO A 536 38.91 -24.36 -12.37
N LYS A 537 39.04 -24.68 -13.67
CA LYS A 537 40.14 -24.17 -14.53
C LYS A 537 39.90 -22.74 -14.94
N VAL A 538 38.70 -22.45 -15.45
CA VAL A 538 38.29 -21.10 -15.85
C VAL A 538 37.97 -20.21 -14.64
N LYS A 539 37.57 -20.83 -13.51
CA LYS A 539 37.05 -20.17 -12.31
C LYS A 539 35.82 -19.31 -12.58
N SER A 540 34.96 -19.79 -13.46
CA SER A 540 33.72 -19.10 -13.82
C SER A 540 32.63 -20.09 -14.22
N ILE A 541 31.40 -19.62 -14.24
CA ILE A 541 30.20 -20.37 -14.65
C ILE A 541 30.01 -20.14 -16.14
N ARG A 542 29.80 -21.20 -16.90
CA ARG A 542 29.57 -21.08 -18.34
C ARG A 542 28.17 -20.56 -18.64
N SER A 543 28.06 -19.53 -19.48
CA SER A 543 26.78 -18.87 -19.72
C SER A 543 25.78 -19.71 -20.52
N TRP A 544 26.18 -20.27 -21.66
CA TRP A 544 25.30 -21.09 -22.51
C TRP A 544 26.05 -22.18 -23.28
N ASP A 545 25.30 -22.96 -24.06
CA ASP A 545 25.81 -24.11 -24.81
C ASP A 545 25.71 -24.04 -26.34
N HIS A 546 25.11 -22.98 -26.88
CA HIS A 546 24.98 -22.77 -28.33
C HIS A 546 26.22 -22.10 -28.95
N ASN A 547 26.30 -22.13 -30.28
CA ASN A 547 27.38 -21.53 -31.10
C ASN A 547 28.79 -21.99 -30.68
N ARG A 548 28.97 -23.30 -30.52
CA ARG A 548 30.26 -23.89 -30.08
C ARG A 548 31.38 -23.79 -31.12
N ASP A 549 31.00 -23.51 -32.36
CA ASP A 549 31.91 -23.11 -33.44
C ASP A 549 32.55 -21.73 -33.16
N LYS A 550 31.83 -20.84 -32.47
CA LYS A 550 32.31 -19.50 -32.09
C LYS A 550 32.97 -19.48 -30.70
N TRP A 551 32.38 -20.15 -29.71
CA TRP A 551 32.81 -20.07 -28.30
C TRP A 551 33.03 -21.45 -27.69
N LYS A 552 34.13 -21.63 -26.94
CA LYS A 552 34.40 -22.87 -26.20
C LYS A 552 33.82 -22.81 -24.79
N TYR A 553 34.03 -21.69 -24.10
CA TYR A 553 33.58 -21.44 -22.74
C TYR A 553 33.17 -19.97 -22.59
N PRO A 554 32.01 -19.57 -23.14
CA PRO A 554 31.54 -18.19 -23.07
C PRO A 554 31.06 -17.87 -21.66
N VAL A 555 31.48 -16.71 -21.15
CA VAL A 555 30.98 -16.07 -19.93
C VAL A 555 30.49 -14.68 -20.30
N ILE A 556 29.24 -14.36 -19.98
CA ILE A 556 28.64 -13.04 -20.23
C ILE A 556 28.50 -12.21 -18.95
N ILE A 557 28.45 -10.89 -19.10
CA ILE A 557 28.38 -9.97 -17.94
C ILE A 557 27.09 -10.16 -17.11
N ASP A 558 25.98 -10.52 -17.75
CA ASP A 558 24.67 -10.83 -17.14
C ASP A 558 24.78 -11.96 -16.11
N ASN A 559 25.80 -12.82 -16.23
CA ASN A 559 26.03 -13.92 -15.30
C ASN A 559 26.33 -13.43 -13.87
N MET A 560 26.77 -12.17 -13.70
CA MET A 560 26.94 -11.56 -12.40
C MET A 560 25.65 -11.54 -11.56
N MET A 561 24.49 -11.37 -12.21
CA MET A 561 23.19 -11.30 -11.53
C MET A 561 22.78 -12.67 -10.94
N ASN A 562 23.18 -13.74 -11.62
CA ASN A 562 22.84 -15.10 -11.23
C ASN A 562 23.62 -15.60 -10.00
N LEU A 563 24.64 -14.85 -9.56
CA LEU A 563 25.44 -15.20 -8.39
C LEU A 563 24.70 -14.96 -7.07
N GLU A 564 23.67 -14.10 -7.07
CA GLU A 564 22.87 -13.82 -5.87
C GLU A 564 22.27 -15.11 -5.30
N MET A 565 21.71 -15.95 -6.17
CA MET A 565 21.14 -17.25 -5.79
C MET A 565 22.17 -18.14 -5.09
N LEU A 566 23.46 -18.09 -5.50
CA LEU A 566 24.52 -18.91 -4.93
C LEU A 566 24.97 -18.39 -3.55
N PHE A 567 25.07 -17.07 -3.38
CA PHE A 567 25.32 -16.50 -2.05
C PHE A 567 24.19 -16.86 -1.08
N ARG A 568 22.95 -16.81 -1.56
CA ARG A 568 21.76 -17.17 -0.78
C ARG A 568 21.70 -18.66 -0.48
N ALA A 569 22.02 -19.53 -1.44
CA ALA A 569 22.13 -20.97 -1.20
C ALA A 569 23.16 -21.30 -0.11
N THR A 570 24.27 -20.56 -0.04
CA THR A 570 25.24 -20.68 1.06
C THR A 570 24.59 -20.35 2.41
N GLN A 571 23.88 -19.22 2.51
CA GLN A 571 23.18 -18.83 3.75
C GLN A 571 22.11 -19.85 4.16
N LEU A 572 21.40 -20.46 3.19
CA LEU A 572 20.30 -21.38 3.44
C LEU A 572 20.74 -22.80 3.82
N THR A 573 21.93 -23.23 3.38
CA THR A 573 22.41 -24.61 3.52
C THR A 573 23.64 -24.74 4.41
N GLY A 574 24.41 -23.67 4.58
CA GLY A 574 25.75 -23.70 5.19
C GLY A 574 26.84 -24.24 4.27
N ASP A 575 26.54 -24.66 3.04
CA ASP A 575 27.53 -25.23 2.13
C ASP A 575 28.35 -24.13 1.44
N SER A 576 29.64 -24.07 1.80
CA SER A 576 30.60 -23.08 1.26
C SER A 576 30.87 -23.20 -0.23
N VAL A 577 30.48 -24.29 -0.91
CA VAL A 577 30.77 -24.47 -2.33
C VAL A 577 30.12 -23.39 -3.19
N TYR A 578 28.87 -23.00 -2.89
CA TYR A 578 28.15 -21.99 -3.67
C TYR A 578 28.82 -20.62 -3.54
N TRP A 579 29.26 -20.25 -2.33
CA TRP A 579 30.03 -19.04 -2.08
C TRP A 579 31.34 -19.01 -2.86
N LYS A 580 32.12 -20.10 -2.80
CA LYS A 580 33.41 -20.21 -3.50
C LYS A 580 33.24 -20.03 -5.00
N VAL A 581 32.25 -20.71 -5.59
CA VAL A 581 31.92 -20.59 -7.01
C VAL A 581 31.51 -19.16 -7.37
N ALA A 582 30.66 -18.51 -6.56
CA ALA A 582 30.22 -17.15 -6.80
C ALA A 582 31.37 -16.13 -6.72
N VAL A 583 32.23 -16.23 -5.71
CA VAL A 583 33.41 -15.37 -5.54
C VAL A 583 34.43 -15.58 -6.66
N ASP A 584 34.70 -16.83 -7.04
CA ASP A 584 35.59 -17.14 -8.16
C ASP A 584 35.06 -16.53 -9.46
N HIS A 585 33.76 -16.67 -9.72
CA HIS A 585 33.13 -16.06 -10.88
C HIS A 585 33.29 -14.54 -10.86
N ALA A 586 32.91 -13.87 -9.76
CA ALA A 586 32.98 -12.41 -9.65
C ALA A 586 34.42 -11.90 -9.83
N ASN A 587 35.42 -12.57 -9.26
CA ASN A 587 36.84 -12.22 -9.42
C ASN A 587 37.31 -12.38 -10.86
N THR A 588 36.94 -13.49 -11.50
CA THR A 588 37.30 -13.78 -12.90
C THR A 588 36.66 -12.78 -13.85
N THR A 589 35.40 -12.42 -13.63
CA THR A 589 34.68 -11.40 -14.40
C THR A 589 35.32 -10.03 -14.20
N MET A 590 35.68 -9.65 -12.97
CA MET A 590 36.32 -8.35 -12.68
C MET A 590 37.63 -8.20 -13.43
N LYS A 591 38.42 -9.27 -13.48
CA LYS A 591 39.72 -9.30 -14.17
C LYS A 591 39.60 -9.16 -15.68
N ASN A 592 38.57 -9.76 -16.29
CA ASN A 592 38.58 -10.01 -17.73
C ASN A 592 37.49 -9.25 -18.52
N HIS A 593 36.32 -9.00 -17.93
CA HIS A 593 35.20 -8.36 -18.62
C HIS A 593 35.30 -6.85 -18.71
N PHE A 594 36.19 -6.20 -17.94
CA PHE A 594 36.28 -4.75 -17.92
C PHE A 594 37.49 -4.24 -18.71
N ARG A 595 37.27 -3.17 -19.46
CA ARG A 595 38.32 -2.35 -20.07
C ARG A 595 38.91 -1.39 -19.02
N PRO A 596 40.06 -0.73 -19.31
CA PRO A 596 40.68 0.20 -18.36
C PRO A 596 39.80 1.39 -17.93
N ASP A 597 38.83 1.78 -18.76
CA ASP A 597 37.85 2.85 -18.48
C ASP A 597 36.64 2.37 -17.66
N HIS A 598 36.60 1.09 -17.28
CA HIS A 598 35.49 0.43 -16.57
C HIS A 598 34.24 0.14 -17.42
N SER A 599 34.30 0.33 -18.73
CA SER A 599 33.30 -0.25 -19.64
C SER A 599 33.45 -1.78 -19.70
N SER A 600 32.34 -2.50 -19.72
CA SER A 600 32.33 -3.96 -19.88
C SER A 600 32.27 -4.43 -21.34
N TYR A 601 32.90 -5.56 -21.63
CA TYR A 601 32.56 -6.42 -22.76
C TYR A 601 31.27 -7.19 -22.44
N HIS A 602 30.54 -7.61 -23.47
CA HIS A 602 29.42 -8.52 -23.28
C HIS A 602 29.93 -9.93 -22.96
N VAL A 603 30.76 -10.50 -23.84
CA VAL A 603 31.21 -11.90 -23.79
C VAL A 603 32.73 -11.97 -23.62
N VAL A 604 33.19 -12.81 -22.71
CA VAL A 604 34.59 -13.29 -22.67
C VAL A 604 34.57 -14.80 -22.83
N ASP A 605 35.29 -15.29 -23.83
CA ASP A 605 35.46 -16.72 -24.08
C ASP A 605 36.80 -17.20 -23.54
N TYR A 606 36.78 -18.39 -22.92
CA TYR A 606 37.96 -19.00 -22.30
C TYR A 606 38.32 -20.32 -22.95
N ASP A 607 39.58 -20.72 -22.85
CA ASP A 607 39.98 -22.10 -23.10
C ASP A 607 39.62 -22.96 -21.88
N PRO A 608 38.80 -24.01 -22.04
CA PRO A 608 38.32 -24.82 -20.92
C PRO A 608 39.44 -25.63 -20.24
N GLU A 609 40.55 -25.90 -20.94
CA GLU A 609 41.66 -26.70 -20.40
C GLU A 609 42.64 -25.85 -19.60
N THR A 610 42.95 -24.63 -20.10
CA THR A 610 43.95 -23.75 -19.48
C THR A 610 43.35 -22.66 -18.59
N GLY A 611 42.12 -22.22 -18.87
CA GLY A 611 41.49 -21.06 -18.23
C GLY A 611 41.90 -19.72 -18.84
N ASP A 612 42.66 -19.71 -19.93
CA ASP A 612 43.12 -18.47 -20.58
C ASP A 612 42.01 -17.82 -21.40
N VAL A 613 42.03 -16.48 -21.48
CA VAL A 613 41.11 -15.72 -22.33
C VAL A 613 41.47 -15.94 -23.80
N ARG A 614 40.48 -16.39 -24.59
CA ARG A 614 40.60 -16.58 -26.04
C ARG A 614 40.09 -15.39 -26.84
N LEU A 615 38.97 -14.81 -26.41
CA LEU A 615 38.28 -13.73 -27.11
C LEU A 615 37.53 -12.85 -26.12
N LYS A 616 37.46 -11.54 -26.40
CA LYS A 616 36.53 -10.61 -25.77
C LYS A 616 35.72 -9.95 -26.89
N CYS A 617 34.40 -10.07 -26.84
CA CYS A 617 33.54 -9.62 -27.94
C CYS A 617 32.14 -9.18 -27.45
N THR A 618 31.35 -8.67 -28.38
CA THR A 618 29.93 -8.39 -28.18
C THR A 618 29.03 -9.54 -28.62
N HIS A 619 27.82 -9.56 -28.10
CA HIS A 619 26.71 -10.35 -28.64
C HIS A 619 25.46 -9.49 -28.88
N GLN A 620 25.11 -8.63 -27.92
CA GLN A 620 23.93 -7.76 -27.99
C GLN A 620 24.26 -6.26 -28.13
N GLY A 621 25.51 -5.84 -27.95
CA GLY A 621 25.97 -4.47 -28.17
C GLY A 621 26.28 -4.15 -29.63
N HIS A 622 26.46 -2.86 -29.92
CA HIS A 622 26.75 -2.36 -31.27
C HIS A 622 28.03 -2.93 -31.88
N SER A 623 29.12 -3.02 -31.11
CA SER A 623 30.40 -3.57 -31.57
C SER A 623 31.20 -4.17 -30.40
N ASP A 624 32.29 -4.88 -30.69
CA ASP A 624 33.15 -5.48 -29.66
C ASP A 624 33.76 -4.43 -28.71
N ASP A 625 33.82 -3.17 -29.13
CA ASP A 625 34.36 -2.05 -28.36
C ASP A 625 33.27 -1.04 -27.93
N SER A 626 31.99 -1.37 -28.10
CA SER A 626 30.88 -0.50 -27.71
C SER A 626 30.46 -0.69 -26.24
N PHE A 627 29.53 0.16 -25.77
CA PHE A 627 29.09 0.24 -24.38
C PHE A 627 27.62 -0.14 -24.27
N TRP A 628 27.32 -1.43 -24.47
CA TRP A 628 25.96 -1.93 -24.35
C TRP A 628 25.35 -1.62 -22.97
N SER A 629 24.28 -0.83 -22.96
CA SER A 629 23.80 -0.15 -21.75
C SER A 629 23.35 -1.11 -20.66
N ARG A 630 22.59 -2.15 -21.04
CA ARG A 630 22.15 -3.16 -20.08
C ARG A 630 23.32 -4.02 -19.56
N GLY A 631 24.35 -4.23 -20.36
CA GLY A 631 25.58 -4.90 -19.91
C GLY A 631 26.36 -4.10 -18.87
N GLN A 632 26.41 -2.76 -19.01
CA GLN A 632 27.00 -1.89 -17.98
C GLN A 632 26.16 -1.93 -16.70
N ALA A 633 24.84 -1.90 -16.85
CA ALA A 633 23.91 -1.97 -15.74
C ALA A 633 24.00 -3.29 -14.96
N TRP A 634 24.14 -4.45 -15.63
CA TRP A 634 24.41 -5.73 -14.97
C TRP A 634 25.72 -5.75 -14.20
N GLY A 635 26.77 -5.12 -14.75
CA GLY A 635 28.04 -4.97 -14.05
C GLY A 635 27.88 -4.13 -12.78
N LEU A 636 27.27 -2.94 -12.88
CA LEU A 636 27.01 -2.05 -11.76
C LEU A 636 26.22 -2.78 -10.66
N TYR A 637 25.07 -3.34 -11.01
CA TYR A 637 24.22 -4.03 -10.06
C TYR A 637 24.94 -5.25 -9.46
N GLY A 638 25.52 -6.08 -10.31
CA GLY A 638 26.14 -7.34 -9.91
C GLY A 638 27.26 -7.15 -8.88
N TYR A 639 28.09 -6.11 -9.01
CA TYR A 639 29.14 -5.84 -8.01
C TYR A 639 28.62 -5.19 -6.73
N ALA A 640 27.59 -4.33 -6.81
CA ALA A 640 26.90 -3.85 -5.60
C ALA A 640 26.30 -5.02 -4.81
N MET A 641 25.62 -5.94 -5.50
CA MET A 641 25.07 -7.17 -4.92
C MET A 641 26.18 -8.08 -4.37
N CYS A 642 27.28 -8.29 -5.07
CA CYS A 642 28.40 -9.08 -4.54
C CYS A 642 28.99 -8.44 -3.26
N TYR A 643 29.07 -7.11 -3.19
CA TYR A 643 29.49 -6.41 -1.98
C TYR A 643 28.50 -6.58 -0.82
N ARG A 644 27.18 -6.57 -1.08
CA ARG A 644 26.14 -6.83 -0.07
C ARG A 644 26.41 -8.11 0.72
N PHE A 645 26.79 -9.19 0.01
CA PHE A 645 27.07 -10.48 0.64
C PHE A 645 28.49 -10.58 1.19
N THR A 646 29.50 -10.17 0.44
CA THR A 646 30.91 -10.46 0.77
C THR A 646 31.59 -9.38 1.61
N ARG A 647 31.05 -8.15 1.59
CA ARG A 647 31.70 -6.95 2.11
C ARG A 647 33.12 -6.73 1.56
N ASN A 648 33.44 -7.30 0.41
CA ASN A 648 34.75 -7.17 -0.22
C ASN A 648 34.89 -5.77 -0.85
N PRO A 649 35.77 -4.89 -0.35
CA PRO A 649 35.88 -3.51 -0.84
C PRO A 649 36.25 -3.42 -2.33
N ALA A 650 36.88 -4.45 -2.91
CA ALA A 650 37.15 -4.47 -4.35
C ALA A 650 35.85 -4.48 -5.18
N TYR A 651 34.81 -5.17 -4.71
CA TYR A 651 33.51 -5.23 -5.40
C TYR A 651 32.78 -3.89 -5.28
N LEU A 652 32.79 -3.27 -4.10
CA LEU A 652 32.25 -1.91 -3.94
C LEU A 652 32.95 -0.94 -4.89
N LYS A 653 34.29 -0.94 -4.90
CA LYS A 653 35.07 -0.04 -5.74
C LYS A 653 34.80 -0.26 -7.23
N GLN A 654 34.65 -1.51 -7.65
CA GLN A 654 34.30 -1.81 -9.03
C GLN A 654 32.90 -1.30 -9.40
N SER A 655 31.91 -1.51 -8.53
CA SER A 655 30.55 -0.97 -8.74
C SER A 655 30.55 0.56 -8.85
N GLU A 656 31.29 1.25 -7.98
CA GLU A 656 31.47 2.70 -8.03
C GLU A 656 32.11 3.14 -9.35
N ASN A 657 33.17 2.47 -9.77
CA ASN A 657 33.88 2.83 -11.00
C ASN A 657 33.01 2.66 -12.25
N ILE A 658 32.19 1.59 -12.31
CA ILE A 658 31.24 1.38 -13.43
C ILE A 658 30.19 2.48 -13.43
N ALA A 659 29.61 2.80 -12.26
CA ALA A 659 28.61 3.85 -12.12
C ALA A 659 29.17 5.22 -12.53
N ASP A 660 30.34 5.58 -12.01
CA ASP A 660 30.99 6.86 -12.29
C ASP A 660 31.35 6.99 -13.77
N PHE A 661 31.88 5.92 -14.40
CA PHE A 661 32.14 5.90 -15.83
C PHE A 661 30.86 6.09 -16.66
N PHE A 662 29.86 5.23 -16.45
CA PHE A 662 28.70 5.19 -17.34
C PHE A 662 27.82 6.44 -17.23
N LEU A 663 27.65 6.96 -16.01
CA LEU A 663 26.83 8.15 -15.75
C LEU A 663 27.52 9.46 -16.13
N SER A 664 28.84 9.46 -16.34
CA SER A 664 29.61 10.63 -16.78
C SER A 664 29.81 10.73 -18.29
N LEU A 665 29.27 9.77 -19.07
CA LEU A 665 29.34 9.82 -20.53
C LEU A 665 28.71 11.12 -21.06
N PRO A 666 29.40 11.83 -21.99
CA PRO A 666 29.01 13.18 -22.41
C PRO A 666 27.65 13.22 -23.12
N HIS A 667 27.24 12.11 -23.73
CA HIS A 667 25.98 11.94 -24.44
C HIS A 667 24.95 11.15 -23.61
N MET A 668 25.14 10.99 -22.29
CA MET A 668 24.09 10.48 -21.39
C MET A 668 22.88 11.43 -21.42
N PRO A 669 21.71 10.97 -21.85
CA PRO A 669 20.58 11.88 -22.04
C PRO A 669 20.09 12.52 -20.74
N ALA A 670 19.55 13.73 -20.87
CA ALA A 670 19.17 14.55 -19.72
C ALA A 670 18.04 13.95 -18.90
N ASP A 671 17.30 12.96 -19.41
CA ASP A 671 16.27 12.22 -18.68
C ASP A 671 16.84 11.03 -17.88
N GLY A 672 18.14 10.74 -18.00
CA GLY A 672 18.83 9.65 -17.32
C GLY A 672 18.57 8.26 -17.89
N VAL A 673 17.77 8.14 -18.96
CA VAL A 673 17.53 6.86 -19.63
C VAL A 673 18.55 6.72 -20.75
N PRO A 674 19.35 5.64 -20.81
CA PRO A 674 20.40 5.51 -21.83
C PRO A 674 19.82 5.09 -23.18
N TYR A 675 20.57 5.33 -24.26
CA TYR A 675 20.35 4.59 -25.52
C TYR A 675 20.61 3.10 -25.29
N TRP A 676 20.19 2.24 -26.20
CA TRP A 676 20.44 0.80 -26.07
C TRP A 676 21.95 0.44 -26.04
N ASP A 677 22.80 1.26 -26.66
CA ASP A 677 24.26 1.23 -26.56
C ASP A 677 24.80 2.66 -26.48
N MET A 678 25.77 2.90 -25.60
CA MET A 678 26.34 4.23 -25.37
C MET A 678 27.65 4.47 -26.12
N LYS A 679 27.95 3.72 -27.18
CA LYS A 679 29.05 4.03 -28.10
C LYS A 679 28.70 3.62 -29.53
N MET A 680 28.07 4.56 -30.24
CA MET A 680 27.65 4.43 -31.63
C MET A 680 27.92 5.73 -32.39
N ASP A 681 28.24 5.65 -33.68
CA ASP A 681 28.60 6.83 -34.48
C ASP A 681 27.48 7.89 -34.53
N ASN A 682 26.23 7.44 -34.54
CA ASN A 682 25.04 8.28 -34.59
C ASN A 682 24.66 8.93 -33.25
N ILE A 683 25.44 8.71 -32.18
CA ILE A 683 25.27 9.40 -30.89
C ILE A 683 26.49 10.20 -30.43
N ASN A 684 27.64 10.12 -31.12
CA ASN A 684 28.90 10.73 -30.68
C ASN A 684 28.87 12.27 -30.58
N ASN A 685 28.01 12.93 -31.36
CA ASN A 685 27.86 14.40 -31.34
C ASN A 685 26.64 14.87 -30.54
N LEU A 686 25.98 13.98 -29.81
CA LEU A 686 24.83 14.29 -28.99
C LEU A 686 25.25 14.80 -27.61
N THR A 687 24.35 15.50 -26.96
CA THR A 687 24.52 16.03 -25.60
C THR A 687 23.32 15.60 -24.75
N PRO A 688 23.33 15.84 -23.43
CA PRO A 688 22.17 15.49 -22.61
C PRO A 688 20.87 16.13 -23.12
N ASP A 689 20.95 17.36 -23.65
CA ASP A 689 19.80 18.13 -24.14
C ASP A 689 19.49 17.91 -25.63
N ASN A 690 20.44 17.37 -26.40
CA ASN A 690 20.29 17.10 -27.83
C ASN A 690 20.33 15.59 -28.08
N VAL A 691 19.15 14.96 -28.10
CA VAL A 691 18.99 13.51 -28.28
C VAL A 691 18.61 13.15 -29.72
N ASN A 692 18.91 11.92 -30.13
CA ASN A 692 18.50 11.36 -31.42
C ASN A 692 17.28 10.45 -31.22
N PRO A 693 16.08 10.86 -31.66
CA PRO A 693 14.86 10.08 -31.46
C PRO A 693 14.82 8.79 -32.28
N ASP A 694 15.62 8.67 -33.34
CA ASP A 694 15.67 7.48 -34.20
C ASP A 694 16.55 6.36 -33.60
N VAL A 695 17.25 6.64 -32.50
CA VAL A 695 18.06 5.65 -31.79
C VAL A 695 17.26 5.14 -30.60
N PRO A 696 16.92 3.84 -30.57
CA PRO A 696 16.13 3.27 -29.47
C PRO A 696 16.78 3.49 -28.11
N ARG A 697 15.93 3.78 -27.12
CA ARG A 697 16.30 3.83 -25.70
C ARG A 697 16.30 2.43 -25.11
N ASP A 698 16.79 2.31 -23.87
CA ASP A 698 16.62 1.08 -23.10
C ASP A 698 16.16 1.36 -21.67
N ALA A 699 14.83 1.45 -21.49
CA ALA A 699 14.21 1.63 -20.18
C ALA A 699 14.56 0.50 -19.20
N SER A 700 14.80 -0.72 -19.68
CA SER A 700 15.23 -1.84 -18.85
C SER A 700 16.60 -1.60 -18.20
N ALA A 701 17.55 -1.05 -18.95
CA ALA A 701 18.85 -0.65 -18.41
C ALA A 701 18.70 0.47 -17.38
N ALA A 702 17.83 1.46 -17.65
CA ALA A 702 17.56 2.55 -16.71
C ALA A 702 16.98 2.06 -15.38
N ALA A 703 15.95 1.20 -15.43
CA ALA A 703 15.33 0.63 -14.23
C ALA A 703 16.34 -0.14 -13.36
N LEU A 704 17.19 -0.93 -14.02
CA LEU A 704 18.26 -1.68 -13.39
C LEU A 704 19.35 -0.80 -12.77
N ILE A 705 19.77 0.26 -13.48
CA ILE A 705 20.71 1.26 -12.96
C ILE A 705 20.12 1.94 -11.74
N ALA A 706 18.86 2.39 -11.79
CA ALA A 706 18.21 3.02 -10.65
C ALA A 706 18.17 2.08 -9.44
N SER A 707 17.76 0.83 -9.61
CA SER A 707 17.76 -0.17 -8.54
C SER A 707 19.15 -0.38 -7.95
N GLY A 708 20.18 -0.54 -8.80
CA GLY A 708 21.57 -0.71 -8.38
C GLY A 708 22.13 0.51 -7.64
N LEU A 709 21.81 1.73 -8.10
CA LEU A 709 22.24 2.98 -7.46
C LEU A 709 21.59 3.21 -6.10
N TYR A 710 20.31 2.85 -5.91
CA TYR A 710 19.67 2.94 -4.59
C TYR A 710 20.30 1.99 -3.58
N GLU A 711 20.80 0.83 -4.00
CA GLU A 711 21.57 -0.04 -3.09
C GLU A 711 22.98 0.50 -2.87
N LEU A 712 23.69 0.86 -3.95
CA LEU A 712 25.06 1.36 -3.89
C LEU A 712 25.18 2.63 -3.02
N CYS A 713 24.17 3.51 -3.02
CA CYS A 713 24.20 4.74 -2.23
C CYS A 713 24.28 4.49 -0.72
N THR A 714 23.85 3.31 -0.25
CA THR A 714 23.91 2.91 1.17
C THR A 714 25.30 2.41 1.60
N TYR A 715 26.20 2.15 0.65
CA TYR A 715 27.52 1.56 0.91
C TYR A 715 28.68 2.54 0.81
N VAL A 716 28.45 3.70 0.19
CA VAL A 716 29.49 4.70 -0.10
C VAL A 716 29.43 5.88 0.87
N ALA A 717 30.42 6.78 0.79
CA ALA A 717 30.45 7.99 1.58
C ALA A 717 29.17 8.84 1.36
N PRO A 718 28.63 9.53 2.39
CA PRO A 718 27.33 10.20 2.31
C PRO A 718 27.18 11.18 1.14
N GLU A 719 28.23 11.92 0.78
CA GLU A 719 28.20 12.84 -0.36
C GLU A 719 27.98 12.11 -1.68
N LYS A 720 28.74 11.04 -1.91
CA LYS A 720 28.63 10.20 -3.10
C LYS A 720 27.29 9.45 -3.12
N GLY A 721 26.84 8.97 -1.96
CA GLY A 721 25.54 8.34 -1.78
C GLY A 721 24.39 9.28 -2.17
N ARG A 722 24.43 10.55 -1.74
CA ARG A 722 23.44 11.56 -2.17
C ARG A 722 23.42 11.76 -3.69
N ARG A 723 24.58 11.77 -4.35
CA ARG A 723 24.67 11.90 -5.81
C ARG A 723 24.03 10.69 -6.51
N TYR A 724 24.37 9.47 -6.08
CA TYR A 724 23.79 8.25 -6.64
C TYR A 724 22.27 8.17 -6.42
N ARG A 725 21.79 8.50 -5.22
CA ARG A 725 20.35 8.57 -4.93
C ARG A 725 19.66 9.60 -5.81
N ALA A 726 20.23 10.81 -5.97
CA ALA A 726 19.65 11.85 -6.82
C ALA A 726 19.58 11.42 -8.30
N THR A 727 20.60 10.71 -8.80
CA THR A 727 20.56 10.13 -10.15
C THR A 727 19.48 9.05 -10.27
N ALA A 728 19.36 8.15 -9.29
CA ALA A 728 18.32 7.12 -9.28
C ALA A 728 16.91 7.74 -9.23
N ASP A 729 16.69 8.75 -8.38
CA ASP A 729 15.44 9.50 -8.29
C ASP A 729 15.07 10.16 -9.62
N LYS A 730 16.05 10.75 -10.31
CA LYS A 730 15.86 11.33 -11.63
C LYS A 730 15.44 10.29 -12.67
N ILE A 731 16.08 9.12 -12.67
CA ILE A 731 15.73 8.01 -13.57
C ILE A 731 14.31 7.52 -13.29
N VAL A 732 13.96 7.25 -12.02
CA VAL A 732 12.61 6.79 -11.66
C VAL A 732 11.55 7.82 -12.02
N ALA A 733 11.81 9.11 -11.78
CA ALA A 733 10.89 10.18 -12.18
C ALA A 733 10.68 10.24 -13.71
N SER A 734 11.75 10.05 -14.48
CA SER A 734 11.67 9.94 -15.94
C SER A 734 10.86 8.72 -16.37
N LEU A 735 11.14 7.55 -15.78
CA LEU A 735 10.40 6.32 -16.05
C LEU A 735 8.89 6.49 -15.79
N ASN A 736 8.54 7.09 -14.64
CA ASN A 736 7.15 7.39 -14.27
C ASN A 736 6.45 8.32 -15.27
N SER A 737 7.17 9.32 -15.79
CA SER A 737 6.56 10.43 -16.54
C SER A 737 6.54 10.21 -18.05
N HIS A 738 7.49 9.43 -18.59
CA HIS A 738 7.75 9.36 -20.03
C HIS A 738 7.82 7.94 -20.58
N TYR A 739 8.05 6.93 -19.75
CA TYR A 739 8.25 5.55 -20.20
C TYR A 739 7.16 4.59 -19.72
N GLN A 740 6.27 5.01 -18.81
CA GLN A 740 5.12 4.19 -18.43
C GLN A 740 4.14 4.00 -19.60
N ALA A 741 3.57 2.80 -19.69
CA ALA A 741 2.45 2.54 -20.56
C ALA A 741 1.21 3.37 -20.14
N GLN A 742 0.36 3.71 -21.09
CA GLN A 742 -0.95 4.29 -20.76
C GLN A 742 -1.79 3.26 -19.97
N PRO A 743 -2.49 3.66 -18.90
CA PRO A 743 -3.32 2.74 -18.12
C PRO A 743 -4.34 1.98 -18.99
N GLY A 744 -4.46 0.67 -18.78
CA GLY A 744 -5.38 -0.20 -19.52
C GLY A 744 -4.88 -0.63 -20.90
N THR A 745 -3.60 -0.38 -21.24
CA THR A 745 -3.04 -0.64 -22.58
C THR A 745 -1.83 -1.57 -22.54
N HIS A 746 -1.25 -1.86 -23.72
CA HIS A 746 0.00 -2.62 -23.91
C HIS A 746 0.03 -3.96 -23.15
N TYR A 747 -1.10 -4.67 -23.13
CA TYR A 747 -1.25 -5.95 -22.43
C TYR A 747 -0.80 -5.92 -20.95
N GLY A 748 -0.85 -4.76 -20.30
CA GLY A 748 -0.52 -4.64 -18.88
C GLY A 748 0.98 -4.53 -18.53
N PHE A 749 1.88 -4.35 -19.50
CA PHE A 749 3.28 -4.02 -19.19
C PHE A 749 3.38 -2.65 -18.50
N LEU A 750 4.37 -2.48 -17.62
CA LEU A 750 4.55 -1.23 -16.87
C LEU A 750 5.32 -0.19 -17.67
N LEU A 751 6.48 -0.58 -18.20
CA LEU A 751 7.39 0.28 -18.95
C LEU A 751 7.44 -0.08 -20.43
N LEU A 752 7.60 0.95 -21.26
CA LEU A 752 7.82 0.88 -22.70
C LEU A 752 9.29 1.19 -23.03
N HIS A 753 9.64 1.15 -24.32
CA HIS A 753 10.92 1.61 -24.86
C HIS A 753 12.16 0.91 -24.28
N SER A 754 12.10 -0.40 -24.15
CA SER A 754 13.27 -1.25 -23.88
C SER A 754 13.81 -1.87 -25.17
N THR A 755 15.11 -2.20 -25.17
CA THR A 755 15.76 -2.81 -26.34
C THR A 755 16.50 -4.09 -25.97
N GLY A 756 15.94 -5.25 -26.32
CA GLY A 756 16.47 -6.59 -26.05
C GLY A 756 17.72 -6.91 -26.87
N HIS A 757 17.60 -7.16 -28.16
CA HIS A 757 18.73 -7.57 -29.01
C HIS A 757 18.74 -6.83 -30.35
N HIS A 758 19.27 -5.60 -30.33
CA HIS A 758 19.29 -4.75 -31.51
C HIS A 758 20.07 -5.33 -32.70
N PRO A 759 21.33 -5.82 -32.56
CA PRO A 759 22.03 -6.52 -33.65
C PRO A 759 21.28 -7.74 -34.22
N GLY A 760 20.46 -8.40 -33.39
CA GLY A 760 19.63 -9.54 -33.79
C GLY A 760 18.28 -9.16 -34.41
N GLY A 761 17.94 -7.86 -34.49
CA GLY A 761 16.66 -7.39 -35.01
C GLY A 761 15.45 -7.79 -34.14
N SER A 762 15.68 -8.06 -32.85
CA SER A 762 14.70 -8.61 -31.91
C SER A 762 14.47 -7.67 -30.73
N GLU A 763 13.19 -7.49 -30.36
CA GLU A 763 12.78 -6.74 -29.16
C GLU A 763 13.35 -5.31 -29.13
N ILE A 764 13.21 -4.56 -30.23
CA ILE A 764 13.70 -3.18 -30.33
C ILE A 764 12.53 -2.24 -30.06
N ASP A 765 12.68 -1.35 -29.09
CA ASP A 765 11.66 -0.36 -28.69
C ASP A 765 10.31 -1.00 -28.29
N VAL A 766 10.37 -1.94 -27.35
CA VAL A 766 9.21 -2.71 -26.87
C VAL A 766 9.18 -2.78 -25.34
N PRO A 767 8.03 -3.10 -24.71
CA PRO A 767 8.02 -3.47 -23.30
C PRO A 767 8.72 -4.81 -23.05
N LEU A 768 9.36 -4.97 -21.90
CA LEU A 768 10.06 -6.19 -21.50
C LEU A 768 9.78 -6.50 -20.03
N ASN A 769 9.43 -7.75 -19.72
CA ASN A 769 9.02 -8.15 -18.37
C ASN A 769 10.10 -7.93 -17.28
N TYR A 770 11.38 -7.98 -17.63
CA TYR A 770 12.47 -7.64 -16.72
C TYR A 770 12.60 -6.13 -16.48
N ALA A 771 12.22 -5.27 -17.43
CA ALA A 771 12.15 -3.83 -17.19
C ALA A 771 11.16 -3.53 -16.06
N ASP A 772 9.98 -4.16 -16.12
CA ASP A 772 8.94 -4.06 -15.09
C ASP A 772 9.42 -4.57 -13.73
N TYR A 773 10.12 -5.70 -13.71
CA TYR A 773 10.66 -6.28 -12.47
C TYR A 773 11.64 -5.34 -11.76
N TYR A 774 12.65 -4.83 -12.48
CA TYR A 774 13.66 -3.94 -11.89
C TYR A 774 13.10 -2.54 -11.61
N TYR A 775 12.05 -2.13 -12.31
CA TYR A 775 11.33 -0.90 -12.00
C TYR A 775 10.61 -0.98 -10.65
N LEU A 776 9.86 -2.07 -10.40
CA LEU A 776 9.25 -2.32 -9.10
C LEU A 776 10.30 -2.42 -8.00
N GLU A 777 11.45 -3.04 -8.29
CA GLU A 777 12.54 -3.15 -7.32
C GLU A 777 13.13 -1.78 -6.99
N ALA A 778 13.35 -0.94 -7.99
CA ALA A 778 13.81 0.43 -7.80
C ALA A 778 12.81 1.25 -6.95
N LEU A 779 11.51 1.09 -7.18
CA LEU A 779 10.47 1.73 -6.35
C LEU A 779 10.51 1.23 -4.90
N ALA A 780 10.70 -0.08 -4.68
CA ALA A 780 10.80 -0.65 -3.33
C ALA A 780 12.03 -0.08 -2.58
N ARG A 781 13.19 -0.02 -3.25
CA ARG A 781 14.42 0.53 -2.68
C ARG A 781 14.30 2.03 -2.41
N LYS A 782 13.69 2.79 -3.33
CA LYS A 782 13.37 4.20 -3.11
C LYS A 782 12.53 4.39 -1.85
N ARG A 783 11.44 3.64 -1.71
CA ARG A 783 10.54 3.72 -0.53
C ARG A 783 11.27 3.43 0.76
N ALA A 784 12.16 2.44 0.79
CA ALA A 784 12.96 2.12 1.97
C ALA A 784 13.83 3.32 2.40
N LEU A 785 14.49 3.99 1.45
CA LEU A 785 15.33 5.16 1.70
C LEU A 785 14.55 6.44 2.03
N ASP A 786 13.28 6.53 1.62
CA ASP A 786 12.39 7.64 1.96
C ASP A 786 11.77 7.44 3.37
N ALA A 787 11.83 6.23 3.93
CA ALA A 787 11.33 5.88 5.27
C ALA A 787 12.40 5.91 6.39
N GLU A 788 13.66 6.06 6.02
CA GLU A 788 14.80 6.35 6.91
C GLU A 788 14.94 7.87 7.14
#